data_AF-R1C7Z5-F1
#
_entry.id   AF-R1C7Z5-F1
#
_cell.length_a   1.000
_cell.length_b   1.000
_cell.length_c   1.000
_cell.angle_alpha   90.00
_cell.angle_beta   90.00
_cell.angle_gamma   90.00
#
_symmetry.space_group_name_H-M   'P 1'
#
loop_
_entity.id
_entity.type
_entity.pdbx_description
1 polymer ?
#
loop_
_entity_poly.entity_id
_entity_poly.type
_entity_poly.pdbx_seq_one_letter_code
_entity_poly.pdbx_strand_id
1 'polypeptide(L)'
;MDAQEPAAVVASMREHISNVQLQRDGCSTLLQIGGPDGSGACKQAVVEAGGLAAVVAAMGGHATDVVVQTLGCDVVGGVLATYNEAREQAVVDAGGLAAVVAAMGRHATDEEVQRAGCFALRNMAAGRDARKQAVVDAGGPAAVVAAMGRHATDEEVQRAGCFALRNMAAGCYARKQAVMDACKRAVVDAGGATAVVAAMGRHAADVELQRAGCGALETMGMAYFGCDAFQQAVVDAGGLAAVVAAMGRHAADAKLQRAGCGALQNMAAGRDARRQAVVDAGGATAVVAAMGGHAADMELQRAGCDALYNMAEDSDAGKQAVLGAGGLAALAERARRRAEQRALQMQEQREEAERRAQASQQGQQGLQQQLTAAQQTNARLQAEIAQLRAASQSAQASAIDRLVDSSSPGGGLLSVAAGPLTHFNSQYQGARRRCYSSLDIWRAAGPASPFGTEVSMLRRLWAEGGRGRQAGPNQDMLPMGFTLTRIEAIDVPASDRQAFYNLVEQMDSRRSSGTNPGPFNPIYPGGDRTGEKAAVFAQLRARFLPRDRLQNQNIMLALHGCSHAVADNVCKNGFAVVPYRDEPWFGRGLYLTTYAECACRYATGEFKEQPNPPNSAGEHVLIAAFVAPGMVYPVSRKPDYARPSNLTSSSKLKDRALQPQFNSHYAFVSAANNYECMDGARNGAVMDYDELVCGNEVQALPAYRLYFRAP
;
A
#
# COMPACT_ATOMS: atom_id res chain seq x y z
N MET A 1 -17.06 0.05 -34.32
CA MET A 1 -16.36 1.20 -34.90
C MET A 1 -15.02 0.65 -35.34
N ASP A 2 -14.80 0.57 -36.66
CA ASP A 2 -13.66 -0.15 -37.25
C ASP A 2 -12.37 0.64 -37.08
N ALA A 3 -11.27 -0.02 -36.74
CA ALA A 3 -9.96 0.62 -36.53
C ALA A 3 -9.36 1.26 -37.80
N GLN A 4 -9.99 1.07 -38.97
CA GLN A 4 -9.53 1.59 -40.26
C GLN A 4 -9.87 3.06 -40.50
N GLU A 5 -10.89 3.62 -39.84
CA GLU A 5 -11.36 4.99 -40.13
C GLU A 5 -10.31 6.09 -39.83
N PRO A 6 -9.61 6.11 -38.68
CA PRO A 6 -8.64 7.18 -38.39
C PRO A 6 -7.43 7.13 -39.33
N ALA A 7 -6.97 5.94 -39.71
CA ALA A 7 -5.77 5.78 -40.55
C ALA A 7 -5.98 6.32 -41.97
N ALA A 8 -7.15 6.09 -42.57
CA ALA A 8 -7.50 6.61 -43.88
C ALA A 8 -7.57 8.15 -43.88
N VAL A 9 -8.21 8.72 -42.86
CA VAL A 9 -8.28 10.19 -42.67
C VAL A 9 -6.88 10.78 -42.54
N VAL A 10 -6.02 10.18 -41.71
CA VAL A 10 -4.64 10.65 -41.51
C VAL A 10 -3.81 10.57 -42.79
N ALA A 11 -3.95 9.49 -43.57
CA ALA A 11 -3.26 9.37 -44.85
C ALA A 11 -3.68 10.48 -45.82
N SER A 12 -4.98 10.74 -45.94
CA SER A 12 -5.52 11.80 -46.80
C SER A 12 -5.05 13.20 -46.37
N MET A 13 -5.06 13.48 -45.06
CA MET A 13 -4.53 14.73 -44.51
C MET A 13 -3.05 14.93 -44.85
N ARG A 14 -2.23 13.87 -44.79
CA ARG A 14 -0.79 13.96 -45.12
C ARG A 14 -0.54 14.19 -46.60
N GLU A 15 -1.28 13.50 -47.47
CA GLU A 15 -1.11 13.61 -48.92
C GLU A 15 -1.48 15.00 -49.45
N HIS A 16 -2.49 15.63 -48.84
CA HIS A 16 -3.01 16.92 -49.30
C HIS A 16 -2.84 18.01 -48.24
N ILE A 17 -1.63 18.14 -47.70
CA ILE A 17 -1.31 19.10 -46.63
C ILE A 17 -1.61 20.55 -47.02
N SER A 18 -1.60 20.91 -48.30
CA SER A 18 -1.88 22.27 -48.79
C SER A 18 -3.38 22.58 -48.97
N ASN A 19 -4.27 21.58 -48.91
CA ASN A 19 -5.71 21.78 -49.08
C ASN A 19 -6.38 22.10 -47.74
N VAL A 20 -6.66 23.38 -47.48
CA VAL A 20 -7.25 23.84 -46.22
C VAL A 20 -8.60 23.18 -45.89
N GLN A 21 -9.47 22.97 -46.89
CA GLN A 21 -10.78 22.38 -46.64
C GLN A 21 -10.66 20.92 -46.21
N LEU A 22 -9.78 20.17 -46.86
CA LEU A 22 -9.50 18.79 -46.46
C LEU A 22 -8.88 18.72 -45.06
N GLN A 23 -7.99 19.66 -44.70
CA GLN A 23 -7.43 19.70 -43.35
C GLN A 23 -8.50 20.00 -42.30
N ARG A 24 -9.46 20.90 -42.58
CA ARG A 24 -10.62 21.15 -41.70
C ARG A 24 -11.46 19.89 -41.52
N ASP A 25 -11.83 19.24 -42.61
CA ASP A 25 -12.68 18.05 -42.59
C ASP A 25 -11.96 16.88 -41.87
N GLY A 26 -10.66 16.73 -42.11
CA GLY A 26 -9.81 15.75 -41.44
C GLY A 26 -9.70 16.00 -39.94
N CYS A 27 -9.37 17.21 -39.50
CA CYS A 27 -9.32 17.57 -38.08
C CYS A 27 -10.69 17.40 -37.40
N SER A 28 -11.78 17.78 -38.08
CA SER A 28 -13.15 17.62 -37.57
C SER A 28 -13.50 16.15 -37.37
N THR A 29 -13.18 15.30 -38.34
CA THR A 29 -13.40 13.85 -38.25
C THR A 29 -12.58 13.24 -37.11
N LEU A 30 -11.30 13.61 -36.99
CA LEU A 30 -10.47 13.15 -35.87
C LEU A 30 -10.96 13.67 -34.52
N LEU A 31 -11.58 14.85 -34.45
CA LEU A 31 -12.21 15.37 -33.24
C LEU A 31 -13.46 14.58 -32.87
N GLN A 32 -14.30 14.19 -33.83
CA GLN A 32 -15.48 13.36 -33.56
C GLN A 32 -15.08 11.98 -32.99
N ILE A 33 -13.94 11.43 -33.44
CA ILE A 33 -13.44 10.14 -32.96
C ILE A 33 -12.70 10.28 -31.62
N GLY A 34 -11.75 11.23 -31.54
CA GLY A 34 -10.79 11.38 -30.44
C GLY A 34 -11.09 12.52 -29.46
N GLY A 35 -12.21 13.20 -29.61
CA GLY A 35 -12.60 14.35 -28.80
C GLY A 35 -12.93 14.01 -27.34
N PRO A 36 -13.33 15.02 -26.54
CA PRO A 36 -13.55 14.87 -25.10
C PRO A 36 -14.51 13.73 -24.74
N ASP A 37 -15.59 13.58 -25.52
CA ASP A 37 -16.64 12.57 -25.34
C ASP A 37 -16.30 11.20 -25.93
N GLY A 38 -15.21 11.10 -26.69
CA GLY A 38 -14.75 9.86 -27.30
C GLY A 38 -14.34 8.80 -26.25
N SER A 39 -14.57 7.52 -26.57
CA SER A 39 -14.10 6.42 -25.70
C SER A 39 -12.58 6.39 -25.61
N GLY A 40 -12.02 5.79 -24.54
CA GLY A 40 -10.58 5.62 -24.41
C GLY A 40 -9.95 4.86 -25.59
N ALA A 41 -10.67 3.92 -26.18
CA ALA A 41 -10.23 3.16 -27.36
C ALA A 41 -10.21 4.02 -28.63
N CYS A 42 -11.22 4.88 -28.84
CA CYS A 42 -11.26 5.79 -29.99
C CYS A 42 -10.12 6.82 -29.92
N LYS A 43 -9.87 7.39 -28.73
CA LYS A 43 -8.73 8.28 -28.47
C LYS A 43 -7.39 7.60 -28.76
N GLN A 44 -7.25 6.33 -28.36
CA GLN A 44 -6.05 5.54 -28.62
C GLN A 44 -5.87 5.24 -30.12
N ALA A 45 -6.95 4.93 -30.85
CA ALA A 45 -6.91 4.68 -32.29
C ALA A 45 -6.46 5.91 -33.10
N VAL A 46 -6.89 7.12 -32.71
CA VAL A 46 -6.40 8.37 -33.32
C VAL A 46 -4.88 8.53 -33.12
N VAL A 47 -4.36 8.18 -31.94
CA VAL A 47 -2.93 8.24 -31.65
C VAL A 47 -2.14 7.20 -32.46
N GLU A 48 -2.62 5.96 -32.50
CA GLU A 48 -1.96 4.85 -33.24
C GLU A 48 -1.97 5.07 -34.76
N ALA A 49 -2.99 5.72 -35.30
CA ALA A 49 -3.04 6.15 -36.69
C ALA A 49 -2.05 7.30 -37.02
N GLY A 50 -1.39 7.89 -36.01
CA GLY A 50 -0.51 9.04 -36.19
C GLY A 50 -1.27 10.35 -36.42
N GLY A 51 -2.50 10.43 -35.89
CA GLY A 51 -3.38 11.59 -36.05
C GLY A 51 -2.84 12.86 -35.42
N LEU A 52 -2.17 12.78 -34.27
CA LEU A 52 -1.57 13.94 -33.62
C LEU A 52 -0.51 14.62 -34.50
N ALA A 53 0.37 13.85 -35.13
CA ALA A 53 1.38 14.40 -36.04
C ALA A 53 0.75 15.05 -37.28
N ALA A 54 -0.33 14.45 -37.83
CA ALA A 54 -1.05 15.02 -38.96
C ALA A 54 -1.77 16.32 -38.59
N VAL A 55 -2.42 16.37 -37.42
CA VAL A 55 -3.09 17.57 -36.90
C VAL A 55 -2.07 18.69 -36.65
N VAL A 56 -0.93 18.40 -36.02
CA VAL A 56 0.12 19.41 -35.81
C VAL A 56 0.70 19.92 -37.13
N ALA A 57 0.91 19.03 -38.11
CA ALA A 57 1.33 19.44 -39.45
C ALA A 57 0.28 20.33 -40.13
N ALA A 58 -1.02 20.01 -40.00
CA ALA A 58 -2.12 20.82 -40.51
C ALA A 58 -2.15 22.21 -39.86
N MET A 59 -1.99 22.29 -38.53
CA MET A 59 -1.90 23.55 -37.80
C MET A 59 -0.70 24.39 -38.27
N GLY A 60 0.44 23.77 -38.53
CA GLY A 60 1.62 24.46 -39.06
C GLY A 60 1.43 24.96 -40.50
N GLY A 61 0.88 24.12 -41.38
CA GLY A 61 0.65 24.44 -42.79
C GLY A 61 -0.43 25.48 -43.02
N HIS A 62 -1.44 25.54 -42.14
CA HIS A 62 -2.57 26.46 -42.20
C HIS A 62 -2.64 27.36 -40.98
N ALA A 63 -1.50 27.95 -40.62
CA ALA A 63 -1.35 28.78 -39.42
C ALA A 63 -2.35 29.95 -39.32
N THR A 64 -2.81 30.49 -40.45
CA THR A 64 -3.78 31.61 -40.51
C THR A 64 -5.25 31.17 -40.52
N ASP A 65 -5.52 29.87 -40.65
CA ASP A 65 -6.89 29.37 -40.73
C ASP A 65 -7.46 29.07 -39.33
N VAL A 66 -8.38 29.92 -38.87
CA VAL A 66 -8.99 29.84 -37.53
C VAL A 66 -9.61 28.47 -37.26
N VAL A 67 -10.28 27.87 -38.25
CA VAL A 67 -10.97 26.58 -38.09
C VAL A 67 -9.97 25.44 -37.90
N VAL A 68 -8.90 25.40 -38.70
CA VAL A 68 -7.84 24.39 -38.52
C VAL A 68 -7.16 24.55 -37.15
N GLN A 69 -6.89 25.78 -36.72
CA GLN A 69 -6.28 26.02 -35.40
C GLN A 69 -7.20 25.59 -34.25
N THR A 70 -8.49 25.95 -34.32
CA THR A 70 -9.50 25.59 -33.30
C THR A 70 -9.64 24.07 -33.18
N LEU A 71 -9.93 23.39 -34.30
CA LEU A 71 -10.06 21.93 -34.32
C LEU A 71 -8.76 21.24 -33.90
N GLY A 72 -7.61 21.79 -34.30
CA GLY A 72 -6.31 21.24 -33.92
C GLY A 72 -6.09 21.29 -32.41
N CYS A 73 -6.37 22.43 -31.77
CA CYS A 73 -6.33 22.57 -30.32
C CYS A 73 -7.31 21.60 -29.63
N ASP A 74 -8.54 21.48 -30.13
CA ASP A 74 -9.56 20.60 -29.55
C ASP A 74 -9.19 19.11 -29.66
N VAL A 75 -8.62 18.67 -30.78
CA VAL A 75 -8.13 17.28 -30.92
C VAL A 75 -7.00 17.02 -29.92
N VAL A 76 -6.01 17.91 -29.86
CA VAL A 76 -4.86 17.78 -28.93
C VAL A 76 -5.34 17.74 -27.47
N GLY A 77 -6.29 18.59 -27.09
CA GLY A 77 -6.89 18.59 -25.75
C GLY A 77 -7.79 17.38 -25.48
N GLY A 78 -8.58 16.98 -26.48
CA GLY A 78 -9.59 15.94 -26.38
C GLY A 78 -9.01 14.55 -26.16
N VAL A 79 -7.92 14.22 -26.86
CA VAL A 79 -7.23 12.92 -26.67
C VAL A 79 -6.66 12.76 -25.25
N LEU A 80 -6.47 13.86 -24.52
CA LEU A 80 -5.97 13.90 -23.13
C LEU A 80 -7.07 14.03 -22.07
N ALA A 81 -8.35 14.01 -22.46
CA ALA A 81 -9.47 14.14 -21.50
C ALA A 81 -9.53 12.99 -20.47
N THR A 82 -8.83 11.87 -20.71
CA THR A 82 -8.68 10.76 -19.77
C THR A 82 -7.21 10.35 -19.65
N TYR A 83 -6.77 10.01 -18.43
CA TYR A 83 -5.38 9.66 -18.15
C TYR A 83 -4.90 8.44 -18.96
N ASN A 84 -3.81 8.60 -19.70
CA ASN A 84 -3.09 7.53 -20.39
C ASN A 84 -1.70 8.01 -20.80
N GLU A 85 -0.68 7.35 -20.27
CA GLU A 85 0.73 7.72 -20.44
C GLU A 85 1.21 7.70 -21.91
N ALA A 86 0.73 6.76 -22.73
CA ALA A 86 1.13 6.66 -24.13
C ALA A 86 0.56 7.83 -24.96
N ARG A 87 -0.70 8.21 -24.73
CA ARG A 87 -1.33 9.37 -25.40
C ARG A 87 -0.66 10.68 -24.99
N GLU A 88 -0.27 10.80 -23.73
CA GLU A 88 0.49 11.95 -23.23
C GLU A 88 1.83 12.11 -23.95
N GLN A 89 2.61 11.03 -24.05
CA GLN A 89 3.90 11.06 -24.74
C GLN A 89 3.73 11.38 -26.22
N ALA A 90 2.70 10.83 -26.88
CA ALA A 90 2.43 11.10 -28.29
C ALA A 90 2.12 12.57 -28.59
N VAL A 91 1.44 13.30 -27.68
CA VAL A 91 1.20 14.74 -27.84
C VAL A 91 2.51 15.53 -27.77
N VAL A 92 3.40 15.14 -26.86
CA VAL A 92 4.73 15.75 -26.72
C VAL A 92 5.58 15.49 -27.96
N ASP A 93 5.65 14.23 -28.39
CA ASP A 93 6.46 13.80 -29.54
C ASP A 93 5.98 14.44 -30.85
N ALA A 94 4.67 14.67 -30.98
CA ALA A 94 4.10 15.35 -32.14
C ALA A 94 4.33 16.88 -32.13
N GLY A 95 4.88 17.47 -31.05
CA GLY A 95 5.05 18.91 -30.92
C GLY A 95 3.75 19.67 -30.62
N GLY A 96 2.73 18.99 -30.09
CA GLY A 96 1.40 19.56 -29.87
C GLY A 96 1.38 20.78 -28.94
N LEU A 97 2.28 20.82 -27.93
CA LEU A 97 2.40 21.95 -27.01
C LEU A 97 2.77 23.25 -27.71
N ALA A 98 3.83 23.21 -28.53
CA ALA A 98 4.30 24.38 -29.27
C ALA A 98 3.27 24.82 -30.31
N ALA A 99 2.58 23.87 -30.96
CA ALA A 99 1.52 24.16 -31.92
C ALA A 99 0.34 24.90 -31.27
N VAL A 100 -0.12 24.44 -30.09
CA VAL A 100 -1.22 25.10 -29.35
C VAL A 100 -0.83 26.51 -28.91
N VAL A 101 0.37 26.71 -28.35
CA VAL A 101 0.81 28.06 -27.93
C VAL A 101 0.96 28.99 -29.13
N ALA A 102 1.48 28.51 -30.26
CA ALA A 102 1.59 29.28 -31.50
C ALA A 102 0.21 29.66 -32.07
N ALA A 103 -0.75 28.74 -32.03
CA ALA A 103 -2.13 28.99 -32.43
C ALA A 103 -2.77 30.10 -31.59
N MET A 104 -2.68 29.99 -30.26
CA MET A 104 -3.19 31.00 -29.32
C MET A 104 -2.52 32.36 -29.53
N GLY A 105 -1.21 32.41 -29.76
CA GLY A 105 -0.49 33.66 -29.99
C GLY A 105 -0.88 34.34 -31.30
N ARG A 106 -1.05 33.58 -32.38
CA ARG A 106 -1.41 34.12 -33.70
C ARG A 106 -2.86 34.59 -33.77
N HIS A 107 -3.77 33.87 -33.11
CA HIS A 107 -5.20 34.16 -33.10
C HIS A 107 -5.65 34.73 -31.75
N ALA A 108 -4.89 35.67 -31.21
CA ALA A 108 -5.11 36.22 -29.87
C ALA A 108 -6.48 36.91 -29.69
N THR A 109 -7.11 37.37 -30.78
CA THR A 109 -8.43 38.02 -30.76
C THR A 109 -9.60 37.08 -31.08
N ASP A 110 -9.34 35.82 -31.42
CA ASP A 110 -10.38 34.85 -31.76
C ASP A 110 -10.77 34.03 -30.53
N GLU A 111 -12.04 34.16 -30.10
CA GLU A 111 -12.55 33.52 -28.89
C GLU A 111 -12.51 31.99 -28.96
N GLU A 112 -12.81 31.40 -30.13
CA GLU A 112 -12.87 29.95 -30.30
C GLU A 112 -11.48 29.31 -30.18
N VAL A 113 -10.47 29.90 -30.85
CA VAL A 113 -9.08 29.44 -30.73
C VAL A 113 -8.57 29.59 -29.29
N GLN A 114 -8.89 30.69 -28.61
CA GLN A 114 -8.46 30.86 -27.21
C GLN A 114 -9.13 29.86 -26.28
N ARG A 115 -10.42 29.54 -26.48
CA ARG A 115 -11.15 28.54 -25.70
C ARG A 115 -10.57 27.15 -25.89
N ALA A 116 -10.39 26.73 -27.15
CA ALA A 116 -9.80 25.44 -27.51
C ALA A 116 -8.35 25.33 -26.98
N GLY A 117 -7.56 26.40 -27.11
CA GLY A 117 -6.19 26.48 -26.62
C GLY A 117 -6.09 26.35 -25.09
N CYS A 118 -6.92 27.10 -24.35
CA CYS A 118 -6.98 26.99 -22.88
C CYS A 118 -7.42 25.60 -22.43
N PHE A 119 -8.41 25.00 -23.10
CA PHE A 119 -8.85 23.63 -22.85
C PHE A 119 -7.71 22.62 -23.06
N ALA A 120 -6.97 22.74 -24.16
CA ALA A 120 -5.85 21.87 -24.47
C ALA A 120 -4.73 22.01 -23.43
N LEU A 121 -4.32 23.23 -23.08
CA LEU A 121 -3.30 23.49 -22.06
C LEU A 121 -3.73 23.00 -20.66
N ARG A 122 -5.02 23.13 -20.31
CA ARG A 122 -5.58 22.59 -19.07
C ARG A 122 -5.39 21.08 -18.98
N ASN A 123 -5.79 20.36 -20.02
CA ASN A 123 -5.70 18.90 -20.06
C ASN A 123 -4.24 18.44 -20.13
N MET A 124 -3.36 19.20 -20.80
CA MET A 124 -1.91 18.99 -20.80
C MET A 124 -1.25 19.33 -19.46
N ALA A 125 -1.81 20.22 -18.63
CA ALA A 125 -1.25 20.50 -17.30
C ALA A 125 -1.69 19.49 -16.21
N ALA A 126 -2.78 18.74 -16.43
CA ALA A 126 -3.38 17.81 -15.45
C ALA A 126 -2.58 16.51 -15.09
N GLY A 127 -1.29 16.39 -15.43
CA GLY A 127 -0.56 15.12 -15.44
C GLY A 127 0.74 15.16 -14.66
N ARG A 128 1.72 14.34 -15.03
CA ARG A 128 3.00 14.24 -14.32
C ARG A 128 3.82 15.54 -14.44
N ASP A 129 4.70 15.76 -13.47
CA ASP A 129 5.47 17.01 -13.37
C ASP A 129 6.31 17.34 -14.61
N ALA A 130 6.87 16.33 -15.30
CA ALA A 130 7.59 16.54 -16.55
C ALA A 130 6.72 17.18 -17.66
N ARG A 131 5.42 16.89 -17.66
CA ARG A 131 4.46 17.44 -18.62
C ARG A 131 4.08 18.88 -18.28
N LYS A 132 3.89 19.16 -16.99
CA LYS A 132 3.70 20.55 -16.50
C LYS A 132 4.90 21.41 -16.86
N GLN A 133 6.11 20.88 -16.66
CA GLN A 133 7.34 21.56 -17.05
C GLN A 133 7.38 21.80 -18.56
N ALA A 134 7.03 20.81 -19.40
CA ALA A 134 6.96 21.00 -20.85
C ALA A 134 5.93 22.07 -21.27
N VAL A 135 4.78 22.16 -20.59
CA VAL A 135 3.80 23.24 -20.80
C VAL A 135 4.39 24.60 -20.44
N VAL A 136 5.12 24.68 -19.34
CA VAL A 136 5.80 25.90 -18.89
C VAL A 136 6.89 26.32 -19.86
N ASP A 137 7.75 25.38 -20.27
CA ASP A 137 8.85 25.60 -21.20
C ASP A 137 8.35 26.06 -22.58
N ALA A 138 7.15 25.63 -22.98
CA ALA A 138 6.48 26.09 -24.20
C ALA A 138 5.84 27.48 -24.08
N GLY A 139 5.86 28.13 -22.92
CA GLY A 139 5.24 29.46 -22.70
C GLY A 139 3.75 29.40 -22.35
N GLY A 140 3.23 28.24 -21.93
CA GLY A 140 1.83 28.02 -21.59
C GLY A 140 1.24 29.02 -20.58
N PRO A 141 1.91 29.34 -19.45
CA PRO A 141 1.38 30.30 -18.48
C PRO A 141 1.10 31.68 -19.08
N ALA A 142 2.03 32.23 -19.86
CA ALA A 142 1.88 33.54 -20.49
C ALA A 142 0.76 33.53 -21.55
N ALA A 143 0.64 32.45 -22.32
CA ALA A 143 -0.45 32.28 -23.30
C ALA A 143 -1.84 32.26 -22.61
N VAL A 144 -1.97 31.52 -21.51
CA VAL A 144 -3.23 31.46 -20.75
C VAL A 144 -3.57 32.82 -20.12
N VAL A 145 -2.62 33.50 -19.49
CA VAL A 145 -2.85 34.84 -18.91
C VAL A 145 -3.25 35.85 -19.99
N ALA A 146 -2.58 35.82 -21.13
CA ALA A 146 -2.90 36.65 -22.28
C ALA A 146 -4.31 36.40 -22.83
N ALA A 147 -4.74 35.14 -22.89
CA ALA A 147 -6.09 34.75 -23.30
C ALA A 147 -7.14 35.26 -22.30
N MET A 148 -6.92 35.00 -20.99
CA MET A 148 -7.82 35.46 -19.93
C MET A 148 -7.97 36.98 -19.90
N GLY A 149 -6.89 37.73 -20.14
CA GLY A 149 -6.93 39.18 -20.17
C GLY A 149 -7.69 39.75 -21.38
N ARG A 150 -7.50 39.18 -22.57
CA ARG A 150 -8.16 39.64 -23.81
C ARG A 150 -9.65 39.26 -23.86
N HIS A 151 -9.98 38.07 -23.39
CA HIS A 151 -11.32 37.50 -23.45
C HIS A 151 -11.96 37.46 -22.07
N ALA A 152 -11.89 38.60 -21.37
CA ALA A 152 -12.29 38.69 -19.97
C ALA A 152 -13.78 38.40 -19.72
N THR A 153 -14.62 38.54 -20.75
CA THR A 153 -16.07 38.28 -20.71
C THR A 153 -16.45 36.85 -21.09
N ASP A 154 -15.55 36.07 -21.69
CA ASP A 154 -15.82 34.68 -22.07
C ASP A 154 -15.63 33.76 -20.86
N GLU A 155 -16.74 33.24 -20.33
CA GLU A 155 -16.76 32.38 -19.13
C GLU A 155 -15.94 31.10 -19.31
N GLU A 156 -15.97 30.49 -20.51
CA GLU A 156 -15.25 29.24 -20.78
C GLU A 156 -13.73 29.47 -20.82
N VAL A 157 -13.28 30.56 -21.45
CA VAL A 157 -11.86 30.95 -21.44
C VAL A 157 -11.40 31.22 -20.01
N GLN A 158 -12.17 31.97 -19.23
CA GLN A 158 -11.82 32.25 -17.83
C GLN A 158 -11.76 30.96 -17.00
N ARG A 159 -12.75 30.08 -17.14
CA ARG A 159 -12.81 28.83 -16.39
C ARG A 159 -11.67 27.89 -16.78
N ALA A 160 -11.47 27.66 -18.08
CA ALA A 160 -10.38 26.84 -18.59
C ALA A 160 -9.02 27.40 -18.18
N GLY A 161 -8.85 28.73 -18.23
CA GLY A 161 -7.65 29.43 -17.79
C GLY A 161 -7.34 29.23 -16.30
N CYS A 162 -8.33 29.42 -15.41
CA CYS A 162 -8.17 29.15 -13.97
C CYS A 162 -7.75 27.69 -13.70
N PHE A 163 -8.38 26.72 -14.37
CA PHE A 163 -7.99 25.31 -14.23
C PHE A 163 -6.59 25.02 -14.79
N ALA A 164 -6.22 25.63 -15.91
CA ALA A 164 -4.92 25.45 -16.52
C ALA A 164 -3.81 25.97 -15.59
N LEU A 165 -3.95 27.21 -15.08
CA LEU A 165 -2.99 27.80 -14.15
C LEU A 165 -2.90 27.02 -12.83
N ARG A 166 -4.04 26.55 -12.29
CA ARG A 166 -4.06 25.65 -11.14
C ARG A 166 -3.25 24.38 -11.40
N ASN A 167 -3.51 23.70 -12.52
CA ASN A 167 -2.85 22.44 -12.84
C ASN A 167 -1.34 22.62 -13.06
N MET A 168 -0.92 23.73 -13.66
CA MET A 168 0.51 24.08 -13.84
C MET A 168 1.20 24.38 -12.51
N ALA A 169 0.51 25.07 -11.59
CA ALA A 169 1.06 25.40 -10.27
C ALA A 169 1.04 24.20 -9.29
N ALA A 170 0.21 23.17 -9.53
CA ALA A 170 -0.01 22.06 -8.63
C ALA A 170 1.14 21.05 -8.63
N GLY A 171 1.61 20.65 -7.44
CA GLY A 171 2.62 19.60 -7.29
C GLY A 171 2.06 18.23 -6.98
N CYS A 172 2.73 17.18 -7.44
CA CYS A 172 2.57 15.86 -6.83
C CYS A 172 3.60 15.68 -5.71
N TYR A 173 3.19 15.19 -4.54
CA TYR A 173 3.98 15.07 -3.31
C TYR A 173 5.23 14.14 -3.40
N ALA A 174 5.66 13.75 -4.61
CA ALA A 174 6.52 12.60 -4.85
C ALA A 174 7.89 12.86 -5.51
N ARG A 175 8.31 14.09 -5.84
CA ARG A 175 9.71 14.34 -6.29
C ARG A 175 10.10 15.83 -6.44
N LYS A 176 11.27 16.19 -5.91
CA LYS A 176 12.12 17.37 -6.21
C LYS A 176 11.47 18.76 -6.04
N GLN A 177 11.74 19.36 -4.87
CA GLN A 177 11.44 20.76 -4.52
C GLN A 177 11.83 21.79 -5.61
N ALA A 178 12.94 21.58 -6.35
CA ALA A 178 13.45 22.55 -7.33
C ALA A 178 12.64 22.69 -8.65
N VAL A 179 12.06 21.60 -9.18
CA VAL A 179 11.27 21.67 -10.45
C VAL A 179 9.88 22.25 -10.18
N MET A 180 9.34 21.96 -9.00
CA MET A 180 8.06 22.48 -8.56
C MET A 180 8.06 24.00 -8.38
N ASP A 181 9.15 24.54 -7.84
CA ASP A 181 9.32 25.99 -7.71
C ASP A 181 9.40 26.66 -9.08
N ALA A 182 9.95 26.01 -10.11
CA ALA A 182 10.08 26.59 -11.45
C ALA A 182 8.71 26.73 -12.15
N CYS A 183 7.88 25.69 -12.15
CA CYS A 183 6.53 25.75 -12.75
C CYS A 183 5.65 26.79 -12.04
N LYS A 184 5.62 26.76 -10.70
CA LYS A 184 4.87 27.73 -9.90
C LYS A 184 5.36 29.16 -10.13
N ARG A 185 6.68 29.36 -10.15
CA ARG A 185 7.30 30.66 -10.43
C ARG A 185 6.92 31.16 -11.81
N ALA A 186 6.96 30.32 -12.85
CA ALA A 186 6.54 30.72 -14.18
C ALA A 186 5.07 31.17 -14.24
N VAL A 187 4.18 30.52 -13.48
CA VAL A 187 2.78 30.94 -13.36
C VAL A 187 2.65 32.30 -12.66
N VAL A 188 3.40 32.51 -11.57
CA VAL A 188 3.40 33.78 -10.82
C VAL A 188 4.00 34.92 -11.65
N ASP A 189 5.17 34.70 -12.26
CA ASP A 189 5.89 35.66 -13.10
C ASP A 189 5.09 36.06 -14.34
N ALA A 190 4.27 35.14 -14.87
CA ALA A 190 3.34 35.43 -15.96
C ALA A 190 2.13 36.29 -15.54
N GLY A 191 1.96 36.61 -14.25
CA GLY A 191 0.81 37.36 -13.73
C GLY A 191 -0.43 36.49 -13.45
N GLY A 192 -0.24 35.18 -13.25
CA GLY A 192 -1.34 34.23 -13.05
C GLY A 192 -2.26 34.56 -11.88
N ALA A 193 -1.72 35.06 -10.76
CA ALA A 193 -2.53 35.46 -9.60
C ALA A 193 -3.49 36.62 -9.95
N THR A 194 -2.99 37.67 -10.59
CA THR A 194 -3.78 38.82 -11.03
C THR A 194 -4.87 38.42 -12.03
N ALA A 195 -4.53 37.55 -12.99
CA ALA A 195 -5.50 37.04 -13.96
C ALA A 195 -6.63 36.24 -13.29
N VAL A 196 -6.29 35.36 -12.34
CA VAL A 196 -7.27 34.58 -11.58
C VAL A 196 -8.17 35.49 -10.74
N VAL A 197 -7.61 36.48 -10.04
CA VAL A 197 -8.42 37.41 -9.22
C VAL A 197 -9.35 38.25 -10.08
N ALA A 198 -8.88 38.75 -11.23
CA ALA A 198 -9.72 39.49 -12.17
C ALA A 198 -10.88 38.63 -12.70
N ALA A 199 -10.61 37.36 -13.05
CA ALA A 199 -11.62 36.40 -13.47
C ALA A 199 -12.65 36.14 -12.37
N MET A 200 -12.18 35.89 -11.14
CA MET A 200 -13.05 35.65 -9.98
C MET A 200 -13.95 36.85 -9.69
N GLY A 201 -13.43 38.08 -9.78
CA GLY A 201 -14.20 39.30 -9.56
C GLY A 201 -15.27 39.52 -10.62
N ARG A 202 -14.93 39.34 -11.90
CA ARG A 202 -15.86 39.54 -13.02
C ARG A 202 -16.95 38.46 -13.07
N HIS A 203 -16.60 37.22 -12.77
CA HIS A 203 -17.48 36.05 -12.87
C HIS A 203 -17.86 35.51 -11.49
N ALA A 204 -18.20 36.40 -10.56
CA ALA A 204 -18.54 36.05 -9.18
C ALA A 204 -19.69 35.02 -9.07
N ALA A 205 -20.59 34.98 -10.07
CA ALA A 205 -21.73 34.05 -10.09
C ALA A 205 -21.38 32.62 -10.54
N ASP A 206 -20.31 32.41 -11.31
CA ASP A 206 -19.93 31.08 -11.80
C ASP A 206 -19.20 30.29 -10.69
N VAL A 207 -19.92 29.38 -10.04
CA VAL A 207 -19.38 28.55 -8.95
C VAL A 207 -18.20 27.67 -9.38
N GLU A 208 -18.17 27.17 -10.62
CA GLU A 208 -17.09 26.32 -11.11
C GLU A 208 -15.82 27.14 -11.35
N LEU A 209 -15.97 28.35 -11.89
CA LEU A 209 -14.87 29.31 -12.00
C LEU A 209 -14.35 29.72 -10.62
N GLN A 210 -15.23 30.06 -9.68
CA GLN A 210 -14.81 30.41 -8.31
C GLN A 210 -14.07 29.26 -7.63
N ARG A 211 -14.52 28.02 -7.81
CA ARG A 211 -13.84 26.82 -7.31
C ARG A 211 -12.46 26.65 -7.95
N ALA A 212 -12.35 26.82 -9.27
CA ALA A 212 -11.08 26.75 -9.98
C ALA A 212 -10.12 27.86 -9.53
N GLY A 213 -10.62 29.08 -9.37
CA GLY A 213 -9.86 30.24 -8.92
C GLY A 213 -9.34 30.09 -7.49
N CYS A 214 -10.20 29.69 -6.54
CA CYS A 214 -9.77 29.39 -5.17
C CYS A 214 -8.68 28.30 -5.16
N GLY A 215 -8.87 27.22 -5.91
CA GLY A 215 -7.88 26.15 -6.02
C GLY A 215 -6.56 26.59 -6.68
N ALA A 216 -6.61 27.51 -7.64
CA ALA A 216 -5.42 28.09 -8.25
C ALA A 216 -4.63 28.92 -7.24
N LEU A 217 -5.30 29.82 -6.50
CA LEU A 217 -4.69 30.66 -5.48
C LEU A 217 -4.16 29.84 -4.29
N GLU A 218 -4.89 28.80 -3.86
CA GLU A 218 -4.43 27.83 -2.85
C GLU A 218 -3.09 27.22 -3.26
N THR A 219 -3.00 26.77 -4.51
CA THR A 219 -1.84 26.08 -5.04
C THR A 219 -0.64 27.02 -5.19
N MET A 220 -0.87 28.26 -5.64
CA MET A 220 0.17 29.30 -5.73
C MET A 220 0.66 29.72 -4.34
N GLY A 221 -0.24 29.84 -3.36
CA GLY A 221 0.07 30.23 -1.98
C GLY A 221 0.74 29.13 -1.16
N MET A 222 0.73 27.87 -1.61
CA MET A 222 1.39 26.76 -0.92
C MET A 222 2.92 26.96 -0.96
N ALA A 223 3.56 27.14 0.20
CA ALA A 223 5.01 27.32 0.30
C ALA A 223 5.65 26.23 1.17
N TYR A 224 6.80 25.72 0.75
CA TYR A 224 7.78 25.06 1.62
C TYR A 224 8.79 26.13 2.07
N PHE A 225 9.42 25.98 3.24
CA PHE A 225 10.32 26.98 3.87
C PHE A 225 11.07 27.88 2.88
N GLY A 226 10.82 29.20 2.91
CA GLY A 226 11.58 30.22 2.17
C GLY A 226 10.94 30.83 0.91
N CYS A 227 9.73 30.44 0.50
CA CYS A 227 9.10 30.94 -0.73
C CYS A 227 8.11 32.12 -0.54
N ASP A 228 8.52 33.18 0.17
CA ASP A 228 7.63 34.30 0.50
C ASP A 228 7.05 35.05 -0.71
N ALA A 229 7.76 35.02 -1.84
CA ALA A 229 7.39 35.74 -3.05
C ALA A 229 6.06 35.25 -3.67
N PHE A 230 5.75 33.95 -3.62
CA PHE A 230 4.52 33.43 -4.23
C PHE A 230 3.28 33.83 -3.43
N GLN A 231 3.35 33.71 -2.11
CA GLN A 231 2.30 34.20 -1.22
C GLN A 231 2.14 35.72 -1.38
N GLN A 232 3.24 36.47 -1.46
CA GLN A 232 3.18 37.92 -1.66
C GLN A 232 2.48 38.28 -2.98
N ALA A 233 2.78 37.60 -4.09
CA ALA A 233 2.09 37.83 -5.35
C ALA A 233 0.58 37.57 -5.28
N VAL A 234 0.14 36.59 -4.49
CA VAL A 234 -1.30 36.35 -4.24
C VAL A 234 -1.91 37.48 -3.40
N VAL A 235 -1.19 38.00 -2.40
CA VAL A 235 -1.65 39.17 -1.61
C VAL A 235 -1.75 40.41 -2.51
N ASP A 236 -0.70 40.71 -3.27
CA ASP A 236 -0.61 41.90 -4.12
C ASP A 236 -1.69 41.90 -5.22
N ALA A 237 -2.06 40.71 -5.71
CA ALA A 237 -3.16 40.54 -6.66
C ALA A 237 -4.56 40.76 -6.04
N GLY A 238 -4.68 40.91 -4.72
CA GLY A 238 -5.97 40.99 -4.02
C GLY A 238 -6.63 39.63 -3.77
N GLY A 239 -5.85 38.54 -3.81
CA GLY A 239 -6.37 37.17 -3.73
C GLY A 239 -7.13 36.83 -2.45
N LEU A 240 -6.74 37.42 -1.32
CA LEU A 240 -7.41 37.17 -0.02
C LEU A 240 -8.87 37.65 -0.04
N ALA A 241 -9.11 38.88 -0.50
CA ALA A 241 -10.45 39.44 -0.62
C ALA A 241 -11.30 38.66 -1.64
N ALA A 242 -10.70 38.23 -2.75
CA ALA A 242 -11.38 37.42 -3.76
C ALA A 242 -11.82 36.06 -3.20
N VAL A 243 -10.94 35.37 -2.46
CA VAL A 243 -11.27 34.08 -1.82
C VAL A 243 -12.39 34.25 -0.78
N VAL A 244 -12.31 35.26 0.08
CA VAL A 244 -13.35 35.51 1.10
C VAL A 244 -14.69 35.85 0.45
N ALA A 245 -14.70 36.67 -0.60
CA ALA A 245 -15.91 37.00 -1.34
C ALA A 245 -16.54 35.75 -2.02
N ALA A 246 -15.71 34.90 -2.63
CA ALA A 246 -16.15 33.66 -3.24
C ALA A 246 -16.76 32.69 -2.19
N MET A 247 -16.08 32.53 -1.05
CA MET A 247 -16.57 31.71 0.06
C MET A 247 -17.91 32.22 0.61
N GLY A 248 -18.07 33.53 0.78
CA GLY A 248 -19.33 34.12 1.23
C GLY A 248 -20.48 33.92 0.23
N ARG A 249 -20.22 34.14 -1.06
CA ARG A 249 -21.24 34.04 -2.11
C ARG A 249 -21.70 32.61 -2.36
N HIS A 250 -20.77 31.65 -2.29
CA HIS A 250 -21.02 30.24 -2.58
C HIS A 250 -20.89 29.37 -1.32
N ALA A 251 -21.52 29.83 -0.23
CA ALA A 251 -21.48 29.17 1.08
C ALA A 251 -21.94 27.70 1.04
N ALA A 252 -22.78 27.31 0.08
CA ALA A 252 -23.29 25.94 -0.06
C ALA A 252 -22.33 24.98 -0.80
N ASP A 253 -21.34 25.47 -1.56
CA ASP A 253 -20.45 24.60 -2.35
C ASP A 253 -19.26 24.11 -1.51
N ALA A 254 -19.36 22.89 -0.96
CA ALA A 254 -18.33 22.32 -0.08
C ALA A 254 -16.93 22.29 -0.71
N LYS A 255 -16.83 22.04 -2.03
CA LYS A 255 -15.55 21.97 -2.75
C LYS A 255 -14.86 23.34 -2.81
N LEU A 256 -15.62 24.40 -3.09
CA LEU A 256 -15.16 25.78 -3.06
C LEU A 256 -14.76 26.19 -1.65
N GLN A 257 -15.59 25.89 -0.64
CA GLN A 257 -15.27 26.19 0.76
C GLN A 257 -13.97 25.52 1.21
N ARG A 258 -13.74 24.28 0.79
CA ARG A 258 -12.48 23.56 1.06
C ARG A 258 -11.28 24.25 0.42
N ALA A 259 -11.37 24.57 -0.88
CA ALA A 259 -10.29 25.27 -1.59
C ALA A 259 -10.02 26.66 -1.00
N GLY A 260 -11.07 27.38 -0.60
CA GLY A 260 -10.97 28.67 0.07
C GLY A 260 -10.29 28.58 1.45
N CYS A 261 -10.69 27.61 2.29
CA CYS A 261 -10.01 27.37 3.57
C CYS A 261 -8.54 26.98 3.37
N GLY A 262 -8.23 26.12 2.39
CA GLY A 262 -6.86 25.75 2.05
C GLY A 262 -6.02 26.94 1.58
N ALA A 263 -6.60 27.82 0.76
CA ALA A 263 -5.94 29.06 0.36
C ALA A 263 -5.62 29.95 1.56
N LEU A 264 -6.60 30.22 2.43
CA LEU A 264 -6.39 31.04 3.62
C LEU A 264 -5.39 30.39 4.60
N GLN A 265 -5.41 29.06 4.77
CA GLN A 265 -4.42 28.31 5.54
C GLN A 265 -2.99 28.56 5.02
N ASN A 266 -2.80 28.37 3.71
CA ASN A 266 -1.49 28.52 3.07
C ASN A 266 -0.98 29.96 3.19
N MET A 267 -1.87 30.95 3.10
CA MET A 267 -1.51 32.36 3.25
C MET A 267 -1.19 32.75 4.70
N ALA A 268 -1.86 32.13 5.68
CA ALA A 268 -1.63 32.37 7.10
C ALA A 268 -0.38 31.67 7.65
N ALA A 269 0.18 30.66 6.96
CA ALA A 269 1.39 29.94 7.39
C ALA A 269 2.70 30.78 7.33
N GLY A 270 2.58 32.11 7.23
CA GLY A 270 3.68 33.03 6.94
C GLY A 270 4.01 34.03 8.05
N ARG A 271 4.82 35.06 7.72
CA ARG A 271 5.16 36.17 8.63
C ARG A 271 3.92 36.95 9.09
N ASP A 272 4.04 37.66 10.21
CA ASP A 272 2.94 38.38 10.87
C ASP A 272 2.16 39.33 9.96
N ALA A 273 2.83 40.04 9.05
CA ALA A 273 2.16 40.93 8.10
C ALA A 273 1.17 40.19 7.18
N ARG A 274 1.45 38.92 6.82
CA ARG A 274 0.54 38.10 6.00
C ARG A 274 -0.59 37.52 6.84
N ARG A 275 -0.30 37.05 8.05
CA ARG A 275 -1.34 36.65 9.02
C ARG A 275 -2.33 37.79 9.22
N GLN A 276 -1.82 39.02 9.39
CA GLN A 276 -2.63 40.22 9.49
C GLN A 276 -3.44 40.48 8.21
N ALA A 277 -2.83 40.38 7.01
CA ALA A 277 -3.57 40.54 5.76
C ALA A 277 -4.74 39.54 5.60
N VAL A 278 -4.56 38.30 6.05
CA VAL A 278 -5.64 37.28 6.06
C VAL A 278 -6.74 37.66 7.04
N VAL A 279 -6.39 38.19 8.21
CA VAL A 279 -7.33 38.68 9.22
C VAL A 279 -8.09 39.90 8.70
N ASP A 280 -7.40 40.89 8.13
CA ASP A 280 -7.98 42.12 7.60
C ASP A 280 -8.93 41.86 6.44
N ALA A 281 -8.68 40.83 5.64
CA ALA A 281 -9.58 40.37 4.59
C ALA A 281 -10.85 39.69 5.12
N GLY A 282 -10.99 39.48 6.43
CA GLY A 282 -12.12 38.77 7.04
C GLY A 282 -12.00 37.25 7.02
N GLY A 283 -10.78 36.71 6.85
CA GLY A 283 -10.52 35.28 6.70
C GLY A 283 -11.02 34.44 7.87
N ALA A 284 -10.88 34.92 9.12
CA ALA A 284 -11.35 34.19 10.30
C ALA A 284 -12.88 33.96 10.27
N THR A 285 -13.65 34.98 9.91
CA THR A 285 -15.12 34.90 9.79
C THR A 285 -15.53 33.94 8.67
N ALA A 286 -14.87 34.04 7.51
CA ALA A 286 -15.14 33.15 6.38
C ALA A 286 -14.86 31.69 6.71
N VAL A 287 -13.75 31.39 7.39
CA VAL A 287 -13.38 30.03 7.80
C VAL A 287 -14.35 29.47 8.83
N VAL A 288 -14.73 30.25 9.85
CA VAL A 288 -15.71 29.79 10.85
C VAL A 288 -17.07 29.53 10.22
N ALA A 289 -17.53 30.41 9.32
CA ALA A 289 -18.78 30.21 8.59
C ALA A 289 -18.74 28.93 7.72
N ALA A 290 -17.64 28.70 7.00
CA ALA A 290 -17.43 27.49 6.21
C ALA A 290 -17.45 26.22 7.07
N MET A 291 -16.75 26.25 8.21
CA MET A 291 -16.73 25.12 9.16
C MET A 291 -18.11 24.85 9.75
N GLY A 292 -18.90 25.89 10.04
CA GLY A 292 -20.28 25.75 10.52
C GLY A 292 -21.22 25.17 9.47
N GLY A 293 -21.13 25.68 8.23
CA GLY A 293 -21.98 25.24 7.10
C GLY A 293 -21.68 23.82 6.61
N HIS A 294 -20.44 23.35 6.78
CA HIS A 294 -19.96 22.05 6.27
C HIS A 294 -19.36 21.17 7.37
N ALA A 295 -20.11 20.98 8.47
CA ALA A 295 -19.66 20.22 9.63
C ALA A 295 -19.26 18.75 9.31
N ALA A 296 -19.80 18.17 8.24
CA ALA A 296 -19.53 16.79 7.82
C ALA A 296 -18.28 16.64 6.92
N ASP A 297 -17.77 17.74 6.34
CA ASP A 297 -16.61 17.69 5.44
C ASP A 297 -15.30 17.73 6.25
N MET A 298 -14.76 16.54 6.55
CA MET A 298 -13.59 16.41 7.43
C MET A 298 -12.32 17.11 6.90
N GLU A 299 -12.12 17.18 5.59
CA GLU A 299 -10.98 17.88 5.00
C GLU A 299 -11.13 19.39 5.15
N LEU A 300 -12.34 19.93 4.93
CA LEU A 300 -12.64 21.33 5.18
C LEU A 300 -12.45 21.67 6.65
N GLN A 301 -12.95 20.83 7.57
CA GLN A 301 -12.77 21.05 9.01
C GLN A 301 -11.29 21.07 9.41
N ARG A 302 -10.45 20.23 8.79
CA ARG A 302 -9.01 20.23 9.03
C ARG A 302 -8.36 21.51 8.52
N ALA A 303 -8.57 21.85 7.24
CA ALA A 303 -8.03 23.06 6.64
C ALA A 303 -8.47 24.33 7.39
N GLY A 304 -9.73 24.39 7.82
CA GLY A 304 -10.26 25.49 8.61
C GLY A 304 -9.59 25.63 9.98
N CYS A 305 -9.37 24.52 10.70
CA CYS A 305 -8.64 24.57 11.97
C CYS A 305 -7.19 25.01 11.80
N ASP A 306 -6.50 24.47 10.79
CA ASP A 306 -5.11 24.83 10.51
C ASP A 306 -5.02 26.32 10.12
N ALA A 307 -6.00 26.85 9.35
CA ALA A 307 -6.08 28.26 9.02
C ALA A 307 -6.27 29.14 10.27
N LEU A 308 -7.22 28.80 11.15
CA LEU A 308 -7.47 29.56 12.39
C LEU A 308 -6.27 29.50 13.34
N TYR A 309 -5.60 28.35 13.43
CA TYR A 309 -4.36 28.20 14.20
C TYR A 309 -3.27 29.14 13.65
N ASN A 310 -3.00 29.07 12.34
CA ASN A 310 -1.98 29.89 11.69
C ASN A 310 -2.26 31.40 11.82
N MET A 311 -3.53 31.81 11.81
CA MET A 311 -3.92 33.22 12.03
C MET A 311 -3.69 33.67 13.48
N ALA A 312 -3.90 32.79 14.46
CA ALA A 312 -3.77 33.12 15.89
C ALA A 312 -2.34 32.97 16.43
N GLU A 313 -1.51 32.16 15.76
CA GLU A 313 -0.13 31.90 16.13
C GLU A 313 0.67 33.21 16.19
N ASP A 314 1.23 33.49 17.37
CA ASP A 314 2.03 34.68 17.68
C ASP A 314 1.40 36.05 17.32
N SER A 315 0.07 36.13 17.17
CA SER A 315 -0.65 37.37 16.82
C SER A 315 -1.85 37.62 17.74
N ASP A 316 -1.77 38.67 18.57
CA ASP A 316 -2.90 39.05 19.44
C ASP A 316 -4.09 39.59 18.64
N ALA A 317 -3.86 40.33 17.56
CA ALA A 317 -4.90 40.74 16.63
C ALA A 317 -5.57 39.53 15.97
N GLY A 318 -4.77 38.53 15.58
CA GLY A 318 -5.26 37.26 15.04
C GLY A 318 -6.10 36.48 16.05
N LYS A 319 -5.65 36.37 17.30
CA LYS A 319 -6.43 35.77 18.40
C LYS A 319 -7.77 36.49 18.59
N GLN A 320 -7.77 37.82 18.62
CA GLN A 320 -9.00 38.60 18.77
C GLN A 320 -9.95 38.41 17.59
N ALA A 321 -9.44 38.35 16.36
CA ALA A 321 -10.25 38.09 15.18
C ALA A 321 -10.87 36.68 15.19
N VAL A 322 -10.09 35.65 15.58
CA VAL A 322 -10.60 34.28 15.71
C VAL A 322 -11.66 34.18 16.82
N LEU A 323 -11.45 34.88 17.95
CA LEU A 323 -12.43 34.96 19.03
C LEU A 323 -13.71 35.67 18.58
N GLY A 324 -13.59 36.84 17.95
CA GLY A 324 -14.71 37.63 17.44
C GLY A 324 -15.52 36.89 16.37
N ALA A 325 -14.87 36.05 15.56
CA ALA A 325 -15.52 35.19 14.58
C ALA A 325 -16.27 33.98 15.20
N GLY A 326 -16.11 33.71 16.49
CA GLY A 326 -16.69 32.54 17.16
C GLY A 326 -15.88 31.25 16.98
N GLY A 327 -14.59 31.34 16.66
CA GLY A 327 -13.73 30.20 16.36
C GLY A 327 -13.66 29.16 17.47
N LEU A 328 -13.64 29.58 18.75
CA LEU A 328 -13.64 28.65 19.88
C LEU A 328 -14.92 27.80 19.96
N ALA A 329 -16.08 28.41 19.68
CA ALA A 329 -17.35 27.69 19.69
C ALA A 329 -17.41 26.66 18.55
N ALA A 330 -16.91 27.02 17.36
CA ALA A 330 -16.82 26.10 16.23
C ALA A 330 -15.86 24.92 16.51
N LEU A 331 -14.71 25.18 17.14
CA LEU A 331 -13.76 24.14 17.54
C LEU A 331 -14.35 23.19 18.60
N ALA A 332 -15.04 23.73 19.61
CA ALA A 332 -15.70 22.96 20.65
C ALA A 332 -16.82 22.07 20.08
N GLU A 333 -17.64 22.62 19.17
CA GLU A 333 -18.70 21.88 18.49
C GLU A 333 -18.16 20.70 17.67
N ARG A 334 -17.05 20.90 16.95
CA ARG A 334 -16.35 19.83 16.22
C ARG A 334 -15.85 18.74 17.16
N ALA A 335 -15.23 19.12 18.28
CA ALA A 335 -14.71 18.17 19.26
C ALA A 335 -15.84 17.31 19.85
N ARG A 336 -16.99 17.93 20.17
CA ARG A 336 -18.20 17.24 20.62
C ARG A 336 -18.70 16.23 19.59
N ARG A 337 -18.88 16.64 18.33
CA ARG A 337 -19.36 15.75 17.25
C ARG A 337 -18.43 14.57 17.00
N ARG A 338 -17.11 14.78 17.10
CA ARG A 338 -16.12 13.69 16.97
C ARG A 338 -16.22 12.70 18.13
N ALA A 339 -16.53 13.17 19.34
CA ALA A 339 -16.78 12.29 20.48
C ALA A 339 -18.07 11.48 20.30
N GLU A 340 -19.14 12.12 19.83
CA GLU A 340 -20.42 11.46 19.53
C GLU A 340 -20.28 10.38 18.43
N GLN A 341 -19.61 10.69 17.32
CA GLN A 341 -19.35 9.71 16.26
C GLN A 341 -18.51 8.52 16.74
N ARG A 342 -17.49 8.78 17.57
CA ARG A 342 -16.70 7.70 18.19
C ARG A 342 -17.55 6.84 19.12
N ALA A 343 -18.45 7.45 19.90
CA ALA A 343 -19.36 6.72 20.77
C ALA A 343 -20.32 5.83 19.96
N LEU A 344 -20.90 6.34 18.87
CA LEU A 344 -21.76 5.57 17.97
C LEU A 344 -21.02 4.41 17.32
N GLN A 345 -19.81 4.64 16.80
CA GLN A 345 -18.98 3.60 16.20
C GLN A 345 -18.61 2.51 17.23
N MET A 346 -18.33 2.90 18.47
CA MET A 346 -18.06 1.96 19.56
C MET A 346 -19.32 1.17 19.94
N GLN A 347 -20.51 1.77 19.87
CA GLN A 347 -21.78 1.07 20.10
C GLN A 347 -22.05 0.04 19.00
N GLU A 348 -21.90 0.41 17.73
CA GLU A 348 -22.06 -0.52 16.60
C GLU A 348 -21.10 -1.71 16.70
N GLN A 349 -19.84 -1.45 17.07
CA GLN A 349 -18.85 -2.50 17.29
C GLN A 349 -19.22 -3.42 18.46
N ARG A 350 -19.82 -2.88 19.53
CA ARG A 350 -20.32 -3.68 20.66
C ARG A 350 -21.50 -4.56 20.24
N GLU A 351 -22.47 -4.01 19.55
CA GLU A 351 -23.64 -4.76 19.06
C GLU A 351 -23.21 -5.86 18.07
N GLU A 352 -22.24 -5.60 17.20
CA GLU A 352 -21.70 -6.61 16.28
C GLU A 352 -20.92 -7.70 17.05
N ALA A 353 -20.15 -7.33 18.07
CA ALA A 353 -19.48 -8.28 18.94
C ALA A 353 -20.46 -9.17 19.71
N GLU A 354 -21.56 -8.61 20.21
CA GLU A 354 -22.63 -9.36 20.88
C GLU A 354 -23.33 -10.33 19.92
N ARG A 355 -23.64 -9.91 18.69
CA ARG A 355 -24.20 -10.80 17.65
C ARG A 355 -23.25 -11.97 17.33
N ARG A 356 -21.95 -11.69 17.21
CA ARG A 356 -20.92 -12.73 16.99
C ARG A 356 -20.83 -13.68 18.18
N ALA A 357 -20.93 -13.18 19.41
CA ALA A 357 -20.93 -14.01 20.61
C ALA A 357 -22.17 -14.93 20.67
N GLN A 358 -23.36 -14.41 20.37
CA GLN A 358 -24.59 -15.22 20.30
C GLN A 358 -24.52 -16.28 19.21
N ALA A 359 -24.04 -15.95 18.02
CA ALA A 359 -23.84 -16.90 16.93
C ALA A 359 -22.82 -18.00 17.30
N SER A 360 -21.73 -17.63 17.99
CA SER A 360 -20.75 -18.59 18.51
C SER A 360 -21.35 -19.52 19.55
N GLN A 361 -22.16 -19.00 20.48
CA GLN A 361 -22.83 -19.80 21.51
C GLN A 361 -23.83 -20.80 20.91
N GLN A 362 -24.62 -20.37 19.91
CA GLN A 362 -25.51 -21.27 19.16
C GLN A 362 -24.74 -22.35 18.41
N GLY A 363 -23.62 -21.98 17.77
CA GLY A 363 -22.72 -22.94 17.11
C GLY A 363 -22.13 -23.97 18.08
N GLN A 364 -21.71 -23.54 19.28
CA GLN A 364 -21.20 -24.42 20.33
C GLN A 364 -22.28 -25.38 20.84
N GLN A 365 -23.52 -24.93 21.02
CA GLN A 365 -24.64 -25.79 21.41
C GLN A 365 -24.94 -26.85 20.33
N GLY A 366 -24.93 -26.47 19.05
CA GLY A 366 -25.10 -27.42 17.94
C GLY A 366 -23.97 -28.47 17.87
N LEU A 367 -22.72 -28.04 18.03
CA LEU A 367 -21.56 -28.94 18.10
C LEU A 367 -21.62 -29.88 19.31
N GLN A 368 -22.08 -29.42 20.47
CA GLN A 368 -22.25 -30.24 21.67
C GLN A 368 -23.31 -31.33 21.48
N GLN A 369 -24.41 -31.01 20.78
CA GLN A 369 -25.43 -31.99 20.41
C GLN A 369 -24.88 -33.04 19.44
N GLN A 370 -24.13 -32.62 18.41
CA GLN A 370 -23.50 -33.54 17.46
C GLN A 370 -22.45 -34.43 18.12
N LEU A 371 -21.64 -33.89 19.03
CA LEU A 371 -20.65 -34.65 19.79
C LEU A 371 -21.32 -35.72 20.65
N THR A 372 -22.42 -35.38 21.31
CA THR A 372 -23.19 -36.31 22.14
C THR A 372 -23.77 -37.45 21.29
N ALA A 373 -24.33 -37.15 20.12
CA ALA A 373 -24.84 -38.15 19.18
C ALA A 373 -23.72 -39.07 18.63
N ALA A 374 -22.55 -38.49 18.32
CA ALA A 374 -21.39 -39.24 17.87
C ALA A 374 -20.84 -40.17 18.96
N GLN A 375 -20.81 -39.72 20.23
CA GLN A 375 -20.40 -40.55 21.37
C GLN A 375 -21.33 -41.74 21.59
N GLN A 376 -22.66 -41.54 21.47
CA GLN A 376 -23.64 -42.62 21.54
C GLN A 376 -23.46 -43.64 20.40
N THR A 377 -23.20 -43.15 19.19
CA THR A 377 -22.94 -44.00 18.01
C THR A 377 -21.65 -44.82 18.19
N ASN A 378 -20.59 -44.20 18.71
CA ASN A 378 -19.32 -44.88 18.95
C ASN A 378 -19.45 -45.96 20.04
N ALA A 379 -20.20 -45.69 21.12
CA ALA A 379 -20.50 -46.69 22.14
C ALA A 379 -21.25 -47.92 21.56
N ARG A 380 -22.20 -47.68 20.66
CA ARG A 380 -22.92 -48.76 19.94
C ARG A 380 -21.98 -49.58 19.07
N LEU A 381 -21.13 -48.93 18.26
CA LEU A 381 -20.16 -49.61 17.40
C LEU A 381 -19.12 -50.40 18.21
N GLN A 382 -18.67 -49.90 19.37
CA GLN A 382 -17.75 -50.62 20.24
C GLN A 382 -18.37 -51.90 20.80
N ALA A 383 -19.67 -51.89 21.15
CA ALA A 383 -20.38 -53.09 21.57
C ALA A 383 -20.49 -54.13 20.44
N GLU A 384 -20.74 -53.67 19.21
CA GLU A 384 -20.82 -54.51 18.01
C GLU A 384 -19.45 -55.13 17.64
N ILE A 385 -18.38 -54.34 17.72
CA ILE A 385 -17.00 -54.81 17.55
C ILE A 385 -16.61 -55.84 18.62
N ALA A 386 -17.05 -55.67 19.86
CA ALA A 386 -16.81 -56.64 20.93
C ALA A 386 -17.49 -57.99 20.63
N GLN A 387 -18.71 -57.97 20.10
CA GLN A 387 -19.43 -59.18 19.66
C GLN A 387 -18.73 -59.86 18.47
N LEU A 388 -18.27 -59.10 17.48
CA LEU A 388 -17.52 -59.62 16.33
C LEU A 388 -16.15 -60.20 16.72
N ARG A 389 -15.47 -59.60 17.69
CA ARG A 389 -14.19 -60.13 18.22
C ARG A 389 -14.36 -61.44 18.97
N ALA A 390 -15.46 -61.61 19.72
CA ALA A 390 -15.79 -62.89 20.35
C ALA A 390 -16.04 -64.00 19.31
N ALA A 391 -16.62 -63.66 18.16
CA ALA A 391 -16.80 -64.60 17.04
C ALA A 391 -15.48 -64.94 16.31
N SER A 392 -14.53 -63.99 16.24
CA SER A 392 -13.23 -64.18 15.57
C SER A 392 -12.19 -64.95 16.39
N GLN A 393 -12.27 -64.93 17.73
CA GLN A 393 -11.36 -65.64 18.64
C GLN A 393 -11.50 -67.18 18.56
N SER A 394 -12.61 -67.70 18.02
CA SER A 394 -12.80 -69.12 17.73
C SER A 394 -11.98 -69.64 16.54
N ALA A 395 -11.45 -68.77 15.67
CA ALA A 395 -10.86 -69.15 14.38
C ALA A 395 -9.35 -68.89 14.24
N GLN A 396 -8.71 -68.17 15.15
CA GLN A 396 -7.34 -67.66 14.99
C GLN A 396 -6.34 -68.14 16.08
N ALA A 397 -6.63 -69.23 16.78
CA ALA A 397 -5.75 -69.75 17.84
C ALA A 397 -4.57 -70.63 17.36
N SER A 398 -4.12 -70.53 16.09
CA SER A 398 -3.14 -71.49 15.53
C SER A 398 -1.88 -70.91 14.88
N ALA A 399 -1.74 -69.60 14.64
CA ALA A 399 -0.72 -69.16 13.67
C ALA A 399 0.31 -68.10 14.10
N ILE A 400 0.22 -67.45 15.27
CA ILE A 400 1.13 -66.33 15.58
C ILE A 400 1.60 -66.39 17.03
N ASP A 401 2.29 -67.47 17.40
CA ASP A 401 3.04 -67.57 18.66
C ASP A 401 4.49 -68.02 18.44
N ARG A 402 5.10 -67.58 17.33
CA ARG A 402 6.55 -67.62 17.13
C ARG A 402 6.98 -66.43 16.29
N LEU A 403 7.41 -65.38 16.97
CA LEU A 403 8.43 -64.38 16.59
C LEU A 403 8.05 -63.02 17.19
N VAL A 404 8.60 -62.72 18.37
CA VAL A 404 9.63 -61.70 18.58
C VAL A 404 9.70 -61.45 20.09
N ASP A 405 10.72 -62.04 20.70
CA ASP A 405 11.38 -61.46 21.86
C ASP A 405 12.80 -61.11 21.38
N SER A 406 13.12 -59.80 21.32
CA SER A 406 14.49 -59.28 21.41
C SER A 406 14.50 -57.75 21.34
N SER A 407 15.16 -57.21 22.34
CA SER A 407 15.60 -55.84 22.57
C SER A 407 16.37 -55.17 21.42
N SER A 408 16.04 -53.89 21.12
CA SER A 408 17.01 -52.82 20.81
C SER A 408 16.35 -51.42 20.67
N PRO A 409 17.13 -50.33 20.79
CA PRO A 409 16.72 -49.07 21.43
C PRO A 409 16.29 -47.97 20.42
N GLY A 410 15.41 -47.05 20.82
CA GLY A 410 15.19 -45.83 20.01
C GLY A 410 13.92 -44.99 20.21
N GLY A 411 12.98 -45.36 21.10
CA GLY A 411 11.77 -44.57 21.32
C GLY A 411 11.95 -43.50 22.40
N GLY A 412 12.46 -42.31 22.05
CA GLY A 412 12.62 -41.18 22.98
C GLY A 412 11.28 -40.60 23.47
N LEU A 413 11.30 -39.93 24.63
CA LEU A 413 10.17 -39.15 25.13
C LEU A 413 9.98 -37.87 24.30
N LEU A 414 8.74 -37.38 24.20
CA LEU A 414 8.41 -36.10 23.56
C LEU A 414 7.78 -35.10 24.55
N SER A 415 7.91 -33.81 24.29
CA SER A 415 7.34 -32.75 25.12
C SER A 415 5.88 -32.47 24.77
N VAL A 416 5.26 -31.59 25.57
CA VAL A 416 3.89 -31.11 25.35
C VAL A 416 3.72 -30.35 24.04
N ALA A 417 4.81 -29.80 23.49
CA ALA A 417 4.79 -29.01 22.28
C ALA A 417 4.94 -29.85 20.99
N ALA A 418 5.27 -31.13 21.09
CA ALA A 418 5.56 -32.02 19.96
C ALA A 418 4.32 -32.46 19.15
N GLY A 419 3.16 -31.85 19.41
CA GLY A 419 1.87 -32.19 18.81
C GLY A 419 1.93 -32.38 17.27
N PRO A 420 2.42 -31.39 16.50
CA PRO A 420 2.53 -31.53 15.04
C PRO A 420 3.38 -32.71 14.56
N LEU A 421 4.48 -33.06 15.26
CA LEU A 421 5.32 -34.21 14.91
C LEU A 421 4.51 -35.51 14.99
N THR A 422 3.73 -35.69 16.06
CA THR A 422 2.93 -36.90 16.27
C THR A 422 1.63 -36.93 15.46
N HIS A 423 1.10 -35.77 15.08
CA HIS A 423 -0.15 -35.65 14.36
C HIS A 423 0.07 -35.88 12.86
N PHE A 424 1.07 -35.22 12.27
CA PHE A 424 1.31 -35.19 10.83
C PHE A 424 2.45 -36.09 10.32
N ASN A 425 3.12 -36.83 11.21
CA ASN A 425 4.13 -37.80 10.79
C ASN A 425 4.03 -39.10 11.61
N SER A 426 3.89 -40.23 10.89
CA SER A 426 3.70 -41.54 11.51
C SER A 426 4.92 -42.00 12.32
N GLN A 427 6.12 -41.55 11.96
CA GLN A 427 7.38 -41.86 12.64
C GLN A 427 7.34 -41.51 14.14
N TYR A 428 6.60 -40.47 14.52
CA TYR A 428 6.52 -40.00 15.90
C TYR A 428 5.27 -40.47 16.64
N GLN A 429 4.36 -41.22 15.98
CA GLN A 429 3.13 -41.68 16.62
C GLN A 429 3.35 -42.66 17.77
N GLY A 430 4.38 -43.49 17.70
CA GLY A 430 4.73 -44.41 18.78
C GLY A 430 5.12 -43.70 20.09
N ALA A 431 5.52 -42.42 20.00
CA ALA A 431 5.82 -41.58 21.15
C ALA A 431 4.56 -40.89 21.75
N ARG A 432 3.48 -40.72 20.97
CA ARG A 432 2.20 -40.12 21.41
C ARG A 432 1.56 -40.83 22.61
N ARG A 433 1.88 -42.12 22.81
CA ARG A 433 1.36 -42.94 23.92
C ARG A 433 2.20 -42.87 25.21
N ARG A 434 3.36 -42.21 25.19
CA ARG A 434 4.34 -42.25 26.30
C ARG A 434 4.67 -40.88 26.93
N CYS A 435 4.08 -39.77 26.48
CA CYS A 435 4.73 -38.46 26.63
C CYS A 435 3.76 -37.28 26.77
N TYR A 436 3.83 -36.54 27.91
CA TYR A 436 3.41 -35.14 28.18
C TYR A 436 3.81 -34.84 29.65
N SER A 437 5.08 -34.50 29.94
CA SER A 437 5.53 -34.48 31.36
C SER A 437 6.40 -33.31 31.79
N SER A 438 6.99 -32.52 30.89
CA SER A 438 7.82 -31.37 31.27
C SER A 438 7.72 -30.19 30.31
N LEU A 439 7.69 -28.98 30.89
CA LEU A 439 7.89 -27.70 30.19
C LEU A 439 9.39 -27.39 30.04
N ASP A 440 10.22 -27.77 31.00
CA ASP A 440 11.68 -27.65 30.88
C ASP A 440 12.24 -28.90 30.19
N ILE A 441 12.72 -28.78 28.96
CA ILE A 441 13.11 -29.94 28.16
C ILE A 441 14.62 -30.05 27.92
N TRP A 442 15.39 -28.96 28.04
CA TRP A 442 16.86 -29.02 28.00
C TRP A 442 17.54 -27.80 28.65
N ARG A 443 18.71 -28.02 29.27
CA ARG A 443 19.61 -26.98 29.82
C ARG A 443 21.07 -27.35 29.57
N ALA A 444 21.90 -26.37 29.22
CA ALA A 444 23.31 -26.57 28.87
C ALA A 444 24.17 -27.16 30.02
N ALA A 445 23.87 -26.78 31.27
CA ALA A 445 24.58 -27.27 32.46
C ALA A 445 23.95 -28.55 33.07
N GLY A 446 22.94 -29.14 32.42
CA GLY A 446 22.17 -30.26 32.94
C GLY A 446 22.54 -31.63 32.36
N PRO A 447 22.00 -32.72 32.92
CA PRO A 447 22.14 -34.06 32.35
C PRO A 447 21.52 -34.16 30.95
N ALA A 448 21.87 -35.21 30.20
CA ALA A 448 21.31 -35.47 28.87
C ALA A 448 19.76 -35.48 28.91
N SER A 449 19.14 -34.72 28.02
CA SER A 449 17.67 -34.58 27.98
C SER A 449 17.01 -35.90 27.55
N PRO A 450 15.92 -36.32 28.23
CA PRO A 450 15.11 -37.46 27.78
C PRO A 450 14.35 -37.18 26.47
N PHE A 451 14.26 -35.91 26.05
CA PHE A 451 13.60 -35.42 24.83
C PHE A 451 14.56 -35.32 23.63
N GLY A 452 15.43 -36.32 23.45
CA GLY A 452 16.55 -36.27 22.51
C GLY A 452 16.18 -35.93 21.07
N THR A 453 15.00 -36.34 20.60
CA THR A 453 14.51 -36.06 19.24
C THR A 453 14.24 -34.56 19.01
N GLU A 454 13.46 -33.93 19.88
CA GLU A 454 13.12 -32.50 19.77
C GLU A 454 14.34 -31.62 19.98
N VAL A 455 15.13 -31.93 21.00
CA VAL A 455 16.34 -31.17 21.34
C VAL A 455 17.34 -31.22 20.18
N SER A 456 17.52 -32.39 19.54
CA SER A 456 18.40 -32.51 18.37
C SER A 456 17.88 -31.71 17.17
N MET A 457 16.57 -31.71 16.95
CA MET A 457 15.94 -30.94 15.87
C MET A 457 16.11 -29.42 16.09
N LEU A 458 15.86 -28.94 17.31
CA LEU A 458 16.00 -27.52 17.66
C LEU A 458 17.46 -27.05 17.66
N ARG A 459 18.39 -27.90 18.13
CA ARG A 459 19.84 -27.63 18.03
C ARG A 459 20.31 -27.58 16.58
N ARG A 460 19.76 -28.40 15.70
CA ARG A 460 20.06 -28.31 14.26
C ARG A 460 19.55 -27.01 13.67
N LEU A 461 18.30 -26.62 13.98
CA LEU A 461 17.75 -25.33 13.56
C LEU A 461 18.60 -24.15 14.08
N TRP A 462 19.07 -24.25 15.33
CA TRP A 462 19.99 -23.28 15.91
C TRP A 462 21.31 -23.23 15.13
N ALA A 463 22.04 -24.35 15.08
CA ALA A 463 23.38 -24.44 14.51
C ALA A 463 23.46 -24.12 13.00
N GLU A 464 22.46 -24.54 12.21
CA GLU A 464 22.39 -24.25 10.77
C GLU A 464 21.92 -22.82 10.46
N GLY A 465 21.44 -22.09 11.46
CA GLY A 465 20.83 -20.78 11.33
C GLY A 465 21.79 -19.58 11.33
N GLY A 466 23.10 -19.81 11.21
CA GLY A 466 24.14 -18.77 11.13
C GLY A 466 24.35 -18.22 9.71
N ARG A 467 25.02 -17.06 9.60
CA ARG A 467 25.34 -16.42 8.31
C ARG A 467 26.07 -17.40 7.39
N GLY A 468 25.62 -17.51 6.14
CA GLY A 468 26.23 -18.44 5.17
C GLY A 468 25.98 -19.93 5.47
N ARG A 469 25.11 -20.26 6.42
CA ARG A 469 24.84 -21.62 6.93
C ARG A 469 26.07 -22.35 7.45
N GLN A 470 27.04 -21.62 7.99
CA GLN A 470 28.17 -22.23 8.68
C GLN A 470 27.71 -22.70 10.06
N ALA A 471 27.93 -23.98 10.35
CA ALA A 471 27.79 -24.47 11.71
C ALA A 471 28.78 -23.73 12.60
N GLY A 472 28.32 -23.26 13.76
CA GLY A 472 29.21 -22.64 14.74
C GLY A 472 30.17 -23.66 15.37
N PRO A 473 31.07 -23.20 16.26
CA PRO A 473 32.13 -24.02 16.83
C PRO A 473 31.61 -25.26 17.60
N ASN A 474 30.36 -25.23 18.06
CA ASN A 474 29.61 -26.39 18.54
C ASN A 474 28.11 -26.18 18.26
N GLN A 475 27.26 -27.19 18.49
CA GLN A 475 25.83 -27.12 18.18
C GLN A 475 25.05 -26.09 19.01
N ASP A 476 25.63 -25.58 20.11
CA ASP A 476 24.97 -24.64 21.01
C ASP A 476 25.46 -23.18 20.81
N MET A 477 26.57 -22.96 20.08
CA MET A 477 27.14 -21.62 19.85
C MET A 477 27.13 -21.27 18.36
N LEU A 478 26.59 -20.10 18.01
CA LEU A 478 26.58 -19.56 16.64
C LEU A 478 27.91 -18.89 16.28
N PRO A 479 28.23 -18.73 14.97
CA PRO A 479 29.46 -18.06 14.53
C PRO A 479 29.67 -16.63 15.08
N MET A 480 28.59 -15.90 15.38
CA MET A 480 28.63 -14.54 15.96
C MET A 480 28.68 -14.52 17.50
N GLY A 481 28.85 -15.67 18.16
CA GLY A 481 29.03 -15.77 19.61
C GLY A 481 27.76 -15.93 20.45
N PHE A 482 26.57 -15.93 19.83
CA PHE A 482 25.32 -16.26 20.53
C PHE A 482 25.35 -17.71 21.02
N THR A 483 25.03 -17.94 22.30
CA THR A 483 25.09 -19.27 22.91
C THR A 483 23.74 -19.69 23.46
N LEU A 484 23.17 -20.80 22.96
CA LEU A 484 21.93 -21.41 23.43
C LEU A 484 22.16 -22.02 24.83
N THR A 485 21.32 -21.62 25.79
CA THR A 485 21.49 -22.03 27.20
C THR A 485 20.43 -23.01 27.67
N ARG A 486 19.20 -22.88 27.18
CA ARG A 486 18.08 -23.76 27.56
C ARG A 486 16.93 -23.71 26.56
N ILE A 487 16.15 -24.79 26.54
CA ILE A 487 14.95 -24.95 25.73
C ILE A 487 13.80 -25.33 26.65
N GLU A 488 12.71 -24.57 26.56
CA GLU A 488 11.44 -24.87 27.22
C GLU A 488 10.38 -25.19 26.16
N ALA A 489 9.56 -26.20 26.39
CA ALA A 489 8.33 -26.45 25.65
C ALA A 489 7.23 -25.48 26.11
N ILE A 490 6.38 -25.08 25.18
CA ILE A 490 5.21 -24.24 25.42
C ILE A 490 3.98 -25.15 25.46
N ASP A 491 3.23 -25.14 26.56
CA ASP A 491 1.90 -25.77 26.57
C ASP A 491 0.87 -24.83 25.95
N VAL A 492 0.62 -25.04 24.67
CA VAL A 492 -0.33 -24.24 23.91
C VAL A 492 -1.77 -24.66 24.23
N PRO A 493 -2.73 -23.74 24.36
CA PRO A 493 -4.13 -24.10 24.51
C PRO A 493 -4.61 -25.11 23.44
N ALA A 494 -5.45 -26.06 23.85
CA ALA A 494 -5.94 -27.11 22.96
C ALA A 494 -6.71 -26.53 21.76
N SER A 495 -7.41 -25.40 21.95
CA SER A 495 -8.08 -24.64 20.89
C SER A 495 -7.13 -24.22 19.77
N ASP A 496 -5.95 -23.71 20.13
CA ASP A 496 -5.01 -23.12 19.18
C ASP A 496 -4.26 -24.22 18.43
N ARG A 497 -3.92 -25.32 19.14
CA ARG A 497 -3.41 -26.54 18.50
C ARG A 497 -4.42 -27.08 17.48
N GLN A 498 -5.70 -27.16 17.85
CA GLN A 498 -6.74 -27.64 16.95
C GLN A 498 -6.97 -26.69 15.77
N ALA A 499 -6.92 -25.37 15.99
CA ALA A 499 -7.04 -24.38 14.93
C ALA A 499 -5.90 -24.52 13.90
N PHE A 500 -4.65 -24.68 14.38
CA PHE A 500 -3.50 -24.97 13.53
C PHE A 500 -3.68 -26.28 12.77
N TYR A 501 -4.13 -27.36 13.43
CA TYR A 501 -4.35 -28.65 12.77
C TYR A 501 -5.42 -28.57 11.68
N ASN A 502 -6.55 -27.95 12.00
CA ASN A 502 -7.66 -27.75 11.05
C ASN A 502 -7.20 -26.94 9.84
N LEU A 503 -6.41 -25.88 10.05
CA LEU A 503 -5.87 -25.07 8.97
C LEU A 503 -4.97 -25.90 8.05
N VAL A 504 -4.04 -26.67 8.63
CA VAL A 504 -3.13 -27.55 7.87
C VAL A 504 -3.92 -28.59 7.06
N GLU A 505 -4.87 -29.29 7.68
CA GLU A 505 -5.70 -30.31 7.03
C GLU A 505 -6.61 -29.72 5.95
N GLN A 506 -7.17 -28.53 6.18
CA GLN A 506 -7.96 -27.80 5.20
C GLN A 506 -7.10 -27.39 3.99
N MET A 507 -5.89 -26.89 4.22
CA MET A 507 -4.95 -26.58 3.15
C MET A 507 -4.54 -27.84 2.38
N ASP A 508 -4.27 -28.95 3.07
CA ASP A 508 -3.93 -30.23 2.46
C ASP A 508 -5.07 -30.77 1.57
N SER A 509 -6.31 -30.69 2.06
CA SER A 509 -7.51 -31.20 1.38
C SER A 509 -7.94 -30.35 0.18
N ARG A 510 -7.96 -29.02 0.31
CA ARG A 510 -8.30 -28.09 -0.80
C ARG A 510 -7.37 -28.27 -2.01
N ARG A 511 -6.16 -28.78 -1.78
CA ARG A 511 -5.15 -28.99 -2.80
C ARG A 511 -5.27 -30.34 -3.51
N SER A 512 -6.15 -31.23 -3.04
CA SER A 512 -6.38 -32.55 -3.64
C SER A 512 -7.51 -32.57 -4.69
N SER A 513 -8.33 -31.51 -4.80
CA SER A 513 -9.60 -31.53 -5.55
C SER A 513 -9.61 -30.82 -6.91
N GLY A 514 -8.45 -30.49 -7.52
CA GLY A 514 -8.36 -29.71 -8.77
C GLY A 514 -7.69 -30.45 -9.95
N THR A 515 -8.18 -30.23 -11.17
CA THR A 515 -7.72 -30.80 -12.46
C THR A 515 -6.47 -30.13 -13.06
N ASN A 516 -5.55 -29.59 -12.26
CA ASN A 516 -4.32 -28.96 -12.76
C ASN A 516 -3.08 -29.49 -12.01
N PRO A 517 -1.96 -29.80 -12.69
CA PRO A 517 -0.91 -30.62 -12.11
C PRO A 517 -0.01 -29.79 -11.20
N GLY A 518 -0.13 -30.02 -9.90
CA GLY A 518 1.04 -30.00 -9.01
C GLY A 518 1.07 -28.90 -7.94
N PRO A 519 1.51 -29.23 -6.71
CA PRO A 519 1.39 -28.40 -5.50
C PRO A 519 2.35 -27.20 -5.42
N PHE A 520 3.10 -26.90 -6.49
CA PHE A 520 4.31 -26.07 -6.45
C PHE A 520 4.56 -25.20 -7.69
N ASN A 521 3.54 -24.91 -8.50
CA ASN A 521 3.71 -24.09 -9.71
C ASN A 521 2.78 -22.88 -9.72
N PRO A 522 2.99 -21.87 -8.85
CA PRO A 522 2.17 -20.67 -8.87
C PRO A 522 2.40 -19.92 -10.18
N ILE A 523 1.32 -19.52 -10.83
CA ILE A 523 1.39 -18.44 -11.82
C ILE A 523 1.68 -17.17 -11.03
N TYR A 524 2.94 -16.76 -10.99
CA TYR A 524 3.34 -15.55 -10.28
C TYR A 524 2.82 -14.32 -11.02
N PRO A 525 2.25 -13.30 -10.33
CA PRO A 525 2.00 -12.00 -10.92
C PRO A 525 3.26 -11.46 -11.62
N GLY A 526 3.19 -11.26 -12.94
CA GLY A 526 4.33 -10.84 -13.78
C GLY A 526 5.25 -11.97 -14.31
N GLY A 527 5.00 -13.23 -13.91
CA GLY A 527 5.78 -14.42 -14.28
C GLY A 527 7.14 -14.54 -13.56
N ASP A 528 7.83 -15.67 -13.72
CA ASP A 528 9.21 -15.88 -13.26
C ASP A 528 10.18 -15.94 -14.45
N ARG A 529 10.34 -14.79 -15.13
CA ARG A 529 11.17 -14.70 -16.35
C ARG A 529 12.66 -15.00 -16.10
N THR A 530 13.12 -14.96 -14.86
CA THR A 530 14.53 -15.17 -14.50
C THR A 530 14.81 -16.54 -13.87
N GLY A 531 13.78 -17.26 -13.43
CA GLY A 531 13.92 -18.48 -12.62
C GLY A 531 14.31 -18.20 -11.16
N GLU A 532 14.26 -16.93 -10.73
CA GLU A 532 14.72 -16.53 -9.39
C GLU A 532 13.69 -16.95 -8.35
N LYS A 533 12.39 -16.74 -8.63
CA LYS A 533 11.32 -17.10 -7.69
C LYS A 533 11.28 -18.61 -7.47
N ALA A 534 11.44 -19.40 -8.54
CA ALA A 534 11.55 -20.84 -8.47
C ALA A 534 12.73 -21.30 -7.60
N ALA A 535 13.90 -20.66 -7.74
CA ALA A 535 15.08 -20.99 -6.95
C ALA A 535 14.91 -20.61 -5.47
N VAL A 536 14.37 -19.42 -5.18
CA VAL A 536 14.03 -18.99 -3.81
C VAL A 536 13.08 -19.99 -3.15
N PHE A 537 12.07 -20.42 -3.89
CA PHE A 537 11.09 -21.37 -3.43
C PHE A 537 11.66 -22.79 -3.23
N ALA A 538 12.57 -23.25 -4.10
CA ALA A 538 13.25 -24.53 -3.94
C ALA A 538 14.05 -24.60 -2.64
N GLN A 539 14.68 -23.50 -2.24
CA GLN A 539 15.38 -23.43 -0.96
C GLN A 539 14.43 -23.46 0.26
N LEU A 540 13.26 -22.84 0.17
CA LEU A 540 12.21 -22.99 1.21
C LEU A 540 11.79 -24.46 1.36
N ARG A 541 11.63 -25.19 0.24
CA ARG A 541 11.23 -26.60 0.27
C ARG A 541 12.20 -27.48 1.03
N ALA A 542 13.49 -27.14 1.04
CA ALA A 542 14.51 -27.86 1.80
C ALA A 542 14.39 -27.67 3.33
N ARG A 543 13.52 -26.76 3.81
CA ARG A 543 13.30 -26.49 5.24
C ARG A 543 12.11 -27.24 5.83
N PHE A 544 11.35 -27.95 5.00
CA PHE A 544 10.17 -28.66 5.47
C PHE A 544 10.55 -29.89 6.29
N LEU A 545 9.79 -30.12 7.36
CA LEU A 545 9.89 -31.33 8.15
C LEU A 545 9.48 -32.53 7.28
N PRO A 546 10.11 -33.70 7.49
CA PRO A 546 9.66 -34.94 6.86
C PRO A 546 8.17 -35.18 7.16
N ARG A 547 7.41 -35.56 6.13
CA ARG A 547 5.97 -35.85 6.23
C ARG A 547 5.59 -37.10 5.44
N ASP A 548 4.61 -37.83 5.95
CA ASP A 548 4.01 -38.99 5.28
C ASP A 548 2.47 -39.03 5.38
N ARG A 549 1.85 -38.14 6.15
CA ARG A 549 0.38 -38.04 6.31
C ARG A 549 -0.27 -36.88 5.59
N LEU A 550 0.52 -35.86 5.29
CA LEU A 550 0.09 -34.75 4.45
C LEU A 550 0.50 -35.08 3.02
N GLN A 551 -0.36 -34.77 2.05
CA GLN A 551 -0.07 -35.00 0.63
C GLN A 551 0.39 -33.72 -0.08
N ASN A 552 -0.20 -32.58 0.27
CA ASN A 552 -0.10 -31.32 -0.45
C ASN A 552 0.28 -30.10 0.42
N GLN A 553 0.35 -30.27 1.74
CA GLN A 553 0.78 -29.25 2.70
C GLN A 553 2.10 -29.65 3.38
N ASN A 554 2.93 -28.66 3.71
CA ASN A 554 4.16 -28.86 4.47
C ASN A 554 4.14 -28.04 5.76
N ILE A 555 4.96 -28.48 6.71
CA ILE A 555 5.21 -27.80 7.98
C ILE A 555 6.72 -27.63 8.11
N MET A 556 7.15 -26.52 8.68
CA MET A 556 8.55 -26.26 9.06
C MET A 556 8.64 -25.76 10.49
N LEU A 557 9.86 -25.71 11.02
CA LEU A 557 10.15 -24.90 12.18
C LEU A 557 10.75 -23.57 11.74
N ALA A 558 10.29 -22.50 12.38
CA ALA A 558 10.86 -21.18 12.22
C ALA A 558 10.91 -20.46 13.58
N LEU A 559 11.71 -19.41 13.63
CA LEU A 559 12.04 -18.64 14.81
C LEU A 559 11.45 -17.24 14.70
N HIS A 560 10.95 -16.73 15.82
CA HIS A 560 10.51 -15.35 15.98
C HIS A 560 11.35 -14.70 17.09
N GLY A 561 12.14 -13.69 16.73
CA GLY A 561 12.92 -12.89 17.67
C GLY A 561 12.05 -11.83 18.31
N CYS A 562 11.99 -11.81 19.65
CA CYS A 562 11.11 -10.89 20.37
C CYS A 562 11.64 -10.60 21.79
N SER A 563 11.00 -9.67 22.50
CA SER A 563 11.31 -9.40 23.91
C SER A 563 10.66 -10.46 24.81
N HIS A 564 11.13 -10.57 26.06
CA HIS A 564 10.53 -11.47 27.07
C HIS A 564 9.02 -11.23 27.25
N ALA A 565 8.59 -9.97 27.28
CA ALA A 565 7.18 -9.62 27.42
C ALA A 565 6.34 -10.12 26.24
N VAL A 566 6.85 -10.00 25.01
CA VAL A 566 6.17 -10.54 23.82
C VAL A 566 6.16 -12.06 23.85
N ALA A 567 7.29 -12.70 24.19
CA ALA A 567 7.37 -14.15 24.32
C ALA A 567 6.36 -14.69 25.36
N ASP A 568 6.23 -14.04 26.52
CA ASP A 568 5.25 -14.41 27.55
C ASP A 568 3.81 -14.29 27.06
N ASN A 569 3.54 -13.26 26.25
CA ASN A 569 2.22 -13.03 25.69
C ASN A 569 1.89 -14.08 24.61
N VAL A 570 2.85 -14.41 23.74
CA VAL A 570 2.72 -15.47 22.73
C VAL A 570 2.47 -16.84 23.38
N CYS A 571 3.16 -17.14 24.48
CA CYS A 571 2.92 -18.38 25.22
C CYS A 571 1.50 -18.49 25.77
N LYS A 572 0.87 -17.36 26.15
CA LYS A 572 -0.47 -17.34 26.73
C LYS A 572 -1.59 -17.30 25.68
N ASN A 573 -1.37 -16.57 24.59
CA ASN A 573 -2.43 -16.15 23.66
C ASN A 573 -2.15 -16.51 22.19
N GLY A 574 -1.09 -17.28 21.92
CA GLY A 574 -0.66 -17.59 20.56
C GLY A 574 -0.12 -16.37 19.82
N PHE A 575 0.02 -16.45 18.49
CA PHE A 575 0.53 -15.33 17.69
C PHE A 575 -0.50 -14.23 17.41
N ALA A 576 -1.77 -14.39 17.80
CA ALA A 576 -2.82 -13.40 17.58
C ALA A 576 -2.53 -12.04 18.28
N VAL A 577 -1.74 -12.07 19.35
CA VAL A 577 -1.35 -10.88 20.12
C VAL A 577 -0.13 -10.16 19.57
N VAL A 578 0.56 -10.73 18.57
CA VAL A 578 1.69 -10.07 17.92
C VAL A 578 1.14 -9.17 16.84
N PRO A 579 1.18 -7.83 17.01
CA PRO A 579 0.71 -6.92 15.99
C PRO A 579 1.57 -7.10 14.74
N TYR A 580 0.98 -6.95 13.56
CA TYR A 580 1.71 -6.88 12.29
C TYR A 580 2.43 -5.52 12.19
N ARG A 581 3.39 -5.26 13.09
CA ARG A 581 4.13 -3.99 13.21
C ARG A 581 5.60 -4.24 13.59
N ASP A 582 6.46 -3.91 12.65
CA ASP A 582 7.68 -3.08 12.71
C ASP A 582 8.21 -3.11 11.26
N GLU A 583 8.21 -1.96 10.58
CA GLU A 583 8.63 -1.76 9.16
C GLU A 583 8.49 -2.97 8.21
N PRO A 584 7.27 -3.43 7.87
CA PRO A 584 7.08 -4.66 7.09
C PRO A 584 7.58 -4.54 5.63
N TRP A 585 8.84 -4.92 5.39
CA TRP A 585 9.54 -4.85 4.11
C TRP A 585 8.90 -5.68 2.97
N PHE A 586 8.23 -6.78 3.33
CA PHE A 586 7.68 -7.76 2.41
C PHE A 586 6.19 -7.98 2.64
N GLY A 587 5.50 -6.99 3.20
CA GLY A 587 4.06 -7.00 3.41
C GLY A 587 3.64 -7.24 4.85
N ARG A 588 2.39 -6.91 5.15
CA ARG A 588 1.82 -6.99 6.50
C ARG A 588 1.52 -8.44 6.87
N GLY A 589 2.18 -8.94 7.91
CA GLY A 589 1.95 -10.28 8.46
C GLY A 589 2.87 -10.59 9.64
N LEU A 590 2.89 -11.86 10.04
CA LEU A 590 3.76 -12.41 11.08
C LEU A 590 5.13 -12.79 10.49
N TYR A 591 6.19 -12.17 10.99
CA TYR A 591 7.56 -12.37 10.53
C TYR A 591 8.27 -13.48 11.32
N LEU A 592 8.82 -14.44 10.58
CA LEU A 592 9.53 -15.62 11.06
C LEU A 592 10.78 -15.86 10.20
N THR A 593 11.80 -16.53 10.74
CA THR A 593 13.03 -16.88 10.02
C THR A 593 13.51 -18.27 10.37
N THR A 594 14.20 -18.97 9.47
CA THR A 594 14.91 -20.21 9.79
C THR A 594 16.33 -19.97 10.29
N TYR A 595 16.75 -18.71 10.39
CA TYR A 595 18.10 -18.34 10.79
C TYR A 595 18.11 -17.82 12.23
N ALA A 596 18.63 -18.64 13.14
CA ALA A 596 18.74 -18.31 14.56
C ALA A 596 19.54 -17.03 14.80
N GLU A 597 20.58 -16.77 14.02
CA GLU A 597 21.38 -15.54 14.15
C GLU A 597 20.53 -14.29 13.85
N CYS A 598 19.72 -14.33 12.79
CA CYS A 598 18.78 -13.24 12.46
C CYS A 598 17.77 -13.02 13.60
N ALA A 599 17.16 -14.10 14.08
CA ALA A 599 16.21 -14.03 15.19
C ALA A 599 16.85 -13.50 16.49
N CYS A 600 18.10 -13.84 16.78
CA CYS A 600 18.85 -13.33 17.93
C CYS A 600 19.01 -11.81 17.87
N ARG A 601 19.38 -11.26 16.71
CA ARG A 601 19.53 -9.80 16.52
C ARG A 601 18.22 -9.03 16.76
N TYR A 602 17.10 -9.58 16.31
CA TYR A 602 15.78 -9.02 16.62
C TYR A 602 15.44 -9.13 18.12
N ALA A 603 15.77 -10.26 18.76
CA ALA A 603 15.50 -10.48 20.17
C ALA A 603 16.36 -9.63 21.11
N THR A 604 17.61 -9.32 20.75
CA THR A 604 18.45 -8.35 21.47
C THR A 604 18.03 -6.91 21.23
N GLY A 605 17.22 -6.65 20.19
CA GLY A 605 16.76 -5.31 19.84
C GLY A 605 17.84 -4.49 19.12
N GLU A 606 18.73 -5.12 18.35
CA GLU A 606 19.79 -4.45 17.57
C GLU A 606 19.23 -3.34 16.66
N PHE A 607 17.99 -3.50 16.19
CA PHE A 607 17.31 -2.58 15.27
C PHE A 607 16.40 -1.56 15.98
N LYS A 608 16.43 -1.50 17.32
CA LYS A 608 15.61 -0.59 18.12
C LYS A 608 16.46 0.52 18.74
N GLU A 609 15.87 1.70 18.94
CA GLU A 609 16.52 2.80 19.67
C GLU A 609 16.96 2.38 21.09
N GLN A 610 16.20 1.48 21.71
CA GLN A 610 16.53 0.85 22.98
C GLN A 610 16.59 -0.67 22.82
N PRO A 611 17.75 -1.30 23.05
CA PRO A 611 17.89 -2.76 23.03
C PRO A 611 16.95 -3.43 24.03
N ASN A 612 16.50 -4.64 23.70
CA ASN A 612 15.71 -5.43 24.65
C ASN A 612 16.64 -5.93 25.77
N PRO A 613 16.33 -5.71 27.06
CA PRO A 613 17.18 -6.19 28.13
C PRO A 613 17.13 -7.74 28.26
N PRO A 614 18.24 -8.38 28.64
CA PRO A 614 18.22 -9.77 29.04
C PRO A 614 17.46 -9.96 30.37
N ASN A 615 17.12 -11.20 30.68
CA ASN A 615 16.57 -11.57 31.99
C ASN A 615 17.67 -11.55 33.08
N SER A 616 17.30 -11.86 34.32
CA SER A 616 18.22 -11.90 35.47
C SER A 616 19.35 -12.93 35.35
N ALA A 617 19.24 -13.90 34.46
CA ALA A 617 20.29 -14.90 34.16
C ALA A 617 21.19 -14.49 32.98
N GLY A 618 21.01 -13.27 32.46
CA GLY A 618 21.73 -12.73 31.30
C GLY A 618 21.26 -13.30 29.97
N GLU A 619 20.07 -13.90 29.91
CA GLU A 619 19.56 -14.56 28.70
C GLU A 619 18.53 -13.69 27.96
N HIS A 620 18.50 -13.78 26.64
CA HIS A 620 17.42 -13.35 25.76
C HIS A 620 16.58 -14.58 25.33
N VAL A 621 15.45 -14.36 24.67
CA VAL A 621 14.51 -15.43 24.29
C VAL A 621 14.06 -15.34 22.83
N LEU A 622 13.96 -16.49 22.17
CA LEU A 622 13.28 -16.67 20.89
C LEU A 622 12.07 -17.57 21.06
N ILE A 623 11.06 -17.39 20.21
CA ILE A 623 9.98 -18.37 20.05
C ILE A 623 10.25 -19.23 18.82
N ALA A 624 10.39 -20.54 19.01
CA ALA A 624 10.35 -21.50 17.92
C ALA A 624 8.90 -21.97 17.72
N ALA A 625 8.43 -21.94 16.48
CA ALA A 625 7.06 -22.26 16.12
C ALA A 625 7.00 -23.27 14.97
N PHE A 626 6.00 -24.15 15.00
CA PHE A 626 5.63 -24.93 13.82
C PHE A 626 4.84 -24.04 12.88
N VAL A 627 5.28 -23.94 11.62
CA VAL A 627 4.71 -23.01 10.65
C VAL A 627 4.19 -23.77 9.43
N ALA A 628 2.97 -23.43 9.03
CA ALA A 628 2.30 -23.91 7.83
C ALA A 628 2.21 -22.77 6.80
N PRO A 629 3.24 -22.60 5.94
CA PRO A 629 3.38 -21.40 5.10
C PRO A 629 2.35 -21.33 3.95
N GLY A 630 1.50 -22.34 3.76
CA GLY A 630 0.40 -22.25 2.80
C GLY A 630 0.83 -22.00 1.34
N MET A 631 0.19 -21.04 0.68
CA MET A 631 0.50 -20.55 -0.67
C MET A 631 1.53 -19.43 -0.57
N VAL A 632 2.77 -19.74 -0.90
CA VAL A 632 3.90 -18.84 -0.72
C VAL A 632 4.21 -18.09 -2.00
N TYR A 633 4.35 -16.77 -1.88
CA TYR A 633 4.92 -15.91 -2.90
C TYR A 633 6.43 -15.73 -2.64
N PRO A 634 7.32 -16.24 -3.50
CA PRO A 634 8.75 -15.98 -3.38
C PRO A 634 9.04 -14.54 -3.83
N VAL A 635 9.70 -13.74 -2.99
CA VAL A 635 10.06 -12.35 -3.30
C VAL A 635 11.37 -12.33 -4.07
N SER A 636 11.46 -11.51 -5.12
CA SER A 636 12.70 -11.25 -5.87
C SER A 636 12.78 -9.79 -6.31
N ARG A 637 13.99 -9.25 -6.46
CA ARG A 637 14.19 -7.82 -6.71
C ARG A 637 13.57 -7.39 -8.04
N LYS A 638 13.80 -8.13 -9.12
CA LYS A 638 13.36 -7.72 -10.48
C LYS A 638 11.86 -7.35 -10.58
N PRO A 639 10.90 -8.19 -10.14
CA PRO A 639 9.49 -7.83 -10.15
C PRO A 639 9.08 -6.99 -8.94
N ASP A 640 9.66 -7.22 -7.76
CA ASP A 640 9.10 -6.71 -6.51
C ASP A 640 9.73 -5.40 -6.03
N TYR A 641 10.77 -4.88 -6.72
CA TYR A 641 11.41 -3.62 -6.35
C TYR A 641 11.18 -2.52 -7.39
N ALA A 642 11.05 -1.28 -6.92
CA ALA A 642 10.87 -0.12 -7.79
C ALA A 642 12.09 0.11 -8.70
N ARG A 643 13.30 -0.12 -8.18
CA ARG A 643 14.57 -0.09 -8.92
C ARG A 643 15.40 -1.33 -8.55
N PRO A 644 15.23 -2.46 -9.25
CA PRO A 644 15.84 -3.74 -8.87
C PRO A 644 17.36 -3.71 -8.74
N SER A 645 18.04 -2.91 -9.57
CA SER A 645 19.50 -2.76 -9.57
C SER A 645 20.04 -1.84 -8.47
N ASN A 646 19.18 -1.07 -7.79
CA ASN A 646 19.58 -0.22 -6.69
C ASN A 646 19.29 -0.94 -5.36
N LEU A 647 20.34 -1.30 -4.62
CA LEU A 647 20.28 -2.01 -3.32
C LEU A 647 19.73 -1.18 -2.15
N THR A 648 19.36 0.07 -2.41
CA THR A 648 18.67 0.97 -1.45
C THR A 648 17.23 1.28 -1.88
N SER A 649 16.74 0.60 -2.93
CA SER A 649 15.38 0.80 -3.43
C SER A 649 14.38 0.12 -2.52
N SER A 650 13.28 0.81 -2.19
CA SER A 650 12.18 0.17 -1.47
C SER A 650 11.52 -0.96 -2.28
N SER A 651 11.22 -2.06 -1.60
CA SER A 651 10.28 -3.09 -2.04
C SER A 651 8.91 -2.48 -2.33
N LYS A 652 8.26 -2.88 -3.43
CA LYS A 652 6.87 -2.53 -3.78
C LYS A 652 5.86 -3.18 -2.83
N LEU A 653 6.30 -4.20 -2.08
CA LEU A 653 5.50 -4.92 -1.09
C LEU A 653 5.54 -4.24 0.28
N LYS A 654 6.43 -3.27 0.50
CA LYS A 654 6.57 -2.57 1.79
C LYS A 654 5.24 -1.95 2.21
N ASP A 655 4.80 -2.24 3.43
CA ASP A 655 3.55 -1.78 4.04
C ASP A 655 2.25 -2.19 3.31
N ARG A 656 2.32 -3.13 2.35
CA ARG A 656 1.17 -3.63 1.59
C ARG A 656 0.60 -4.92 2.17
N ALA A 657 -0.62 -5.27 1.80
CA ALA A 657 -1.13 -6.63 2.02
C ALA A 657 -0.28 -7.64 1.23
N LEU A 658 -0.32 -8.91 1.65
CA LEU A 658 0.29 -9.98 0.87
C LEU A 658 -0.34 -10.06 -0.53
N GLN A 659 0.42 -10.55 -1.50
CA GLN A 659 -0.01 -10.67 -2.88
C GLN A 659 -1.31 -11.47 -2.98
N PRO A 660 -2.29 -11.04 -3.80
CA PRO A 660 -3.54 -11.75 -3.96
C PRO A 660 -3.31 -13.23 -4.31
N GLN A 661 -4.11 -14.12 -3.73
CA GLN A 661 -4.01 -15.60 -3.84
C GLN A 661 -2.88 -16.25 -3.02
N PHE A 662 -1.97 -15.46 -2.47
CA PHE A 662 -0.92 -15.94 -1.56
C PHE A 662 -1.26 -15.58 -0.12
N ASN A 663 -0.94 -16.47 0.81
CA ASN A 663 -1.12 -16.25 2.25
C ASN A 663 0.20 -16.27 3.01
N SER A 664 1.33 -16.42 2.31
CA SER A 664 2.65 -16.10 2.86
C SER A 664 3.57 -15.51 1.79
N HIS A 665 4.54 -14.69 2.20
CA HIS A 665 5.69 -14.31 1.39
C HIS A 665 6.96 -14.94 1.94
N TYR A 666 7.93 -15.21 1.07
CA TYR A 666 9.24 -15.72 1.47
C TYR A 666 10.36 -15.02 0.70
N ALA A 667 11.30 -14.43 1.41
CA ALA A 667 12.39 -13.63 0.85
C ALA A 667 13.74 -14.07 1.41
N PHE A 668 14.79 -13.96 0.61
CA PHE A 668 16.16 -13.99 1.12
C PHE A 668 16.67 -12.59 1.28
N VAL A 669 17.22 -12.30 2.45
CA VAL A 669 17.66 -10.95 2.83
C VAL A 669 19.16 -10.92 3.11
N SER A 670 19.76 -9.76 2.93
CA SER A 670 21.18 -9.55 3.20
C SER A 670 21.41 -8.50 4.28
N ALA A 671 22.14 -8.89 5.34
CA ALA A 671 22.58 -7.95 6.38
C ALA A 671 23.49 -6.86 5.81
N ALA A 672 24.31 -7.18 4.81
CA ALA A 672 25.17 -6.18 4.16
C ALA A 672 24.37 -5.14 3.35
N ASN A 673 23.12 -5.46 2.98
CA ASN A 673 22.26 -4.61 2.17
C ASN A 673 20.99 -4.22 2.93
N ASN A 674 21.16 -3.83 4.21
CA ASN A 674 20.08 -3.31 5.05
C ASN A 674 18.86 -4.25 5.15
N TYR A 675 19.10 -5.56 5.20
CA TYR A 675 18.06 -6.60 5.26
C TYR A 675 17.07 -6.58 4.09
N GLU A 676 17.45 -5.96 2.97
CA GLU A 676 16.66 -6.03 1.75
C GLU A 676 16.78 -7.39 1.06
N CYS A 677 15.78 -7.73 0.26
CA CYS A 677 15.76 -8.94 -0.54
C CYS A 677 16.89 -8.93 -1.58
N MET A 678 17.58 -10.05 -1.76
CA MET A 678 18.64 -10.21 -2.76
C MET A 678 18.31 -11.30 -3.78
N ASP A 679 18.60 -11.02 -5.05
CA ASP A 679 18.58 -12.01 -6.12
C ASP A 679 19.94 -12.74 -6.19
N GLY A 680 19.94 -13.99 -6.64
CA GLY A 680 21.13 -14.82 -6.80
C GLY A 680 20.92 -16.28 -6.40
N ALA A 681 19.78 -16.63 -5.82
CA ALA A 681 19.44 -17.99 -5.41
C ALA A 681 19.52 -18.98 -6.58
N ARG A 682 19.11 -18.55 -7.79
CA ARG A 682 19.20 -19.39 -9.01
C ARG A 682 20.64 -19.69 -9.45
N ASN A 683 21.59 -18.84 -9.05
CA ASN A 683 23.01 -18.98 -9.35
C ASN A 683 23.77 -19.63 -8.18
N GLY A 684 23.06 -20.18 -7.19
CA GLY A 684 23.67 -20.81 -6.01
C GLY A 684 24.29 -19.83 -5.02
N ALA A 685 23.94 -18.54 -5.08
CA ALA A 685 24.44 -17.59 -4.09
C ALA A 685 23.96 -17.96 -2.69
N VAL A 686 24.89 -17.91 -1.74
CA VAL A 686 24.60 -18.16 -0.33
C VAL A 686 24.09 -16.87 0.28
N MET A 687 22.81 -16.85 0.65
CA MET A 687 22.15 -15.68 1.22
C MET A 687 22.41 -15.58 2.73
N ASP A 688 22.45 -14.35 3.26
CA ASP A 688 22.73 -14.11 4.67
C ASP A 688 21.64 -14.73 5.56
N TYR A 689 20.37 -14.37 5.32
CA TYR A 689 19.21 -14.86 6.07
C TYR A 689 17.97 -15.02 5.18
N ASP A 690 16.91 -15.59 5.76
CA ASP A 690 15.57 -15.62 5.16
C ASP A 690 14.52 -14.89 6.03
N GLU A 691 13.44 -14.48 5.39
CA GLU A 691 12.24 -13.98 6.04
C GLU A 691 11.01 -14.65 5.46
N LEU A 692 10.21 -15.27 6.33
CA LEU A 692 8.90 -15.83 6.07
C LEU A 692 7.85 -14.92 6.71
N VAL A 693 6.92 -14.42 5.89
CA VAL A 693 5.82 -13.56 6.35
C VAL A 693 4.51 -14.32 6.18
N CYS A 694 3.83 -14.68 7.27
CA CYS A 694 2.53 -15.35 7.23
C CYS A 694 1.39 -14.33 7.38
N GLY A 695 0.34 -14.46 6.56
CA GLY A 695 -0.78 -13.53 6.54
C GLY A 695 -1.85 -13.80 7.60
N ASN A 696 -1.75 -14.92 8.33
CA ASN A 696 -2.66 -15.31 9.39
C ASN A 696 -1.88 -15.95 10.55
N GLU A 697 -2.17 -15.52 11.77
CA GLU A 697 -1.55 -15.99 13.01
C GLU A 697 -1.71 -17.50 13.24
N VAL A 698 -2.80 -18.12 12.78
CA VAL A 698 -3.06 -19.57 12.88
C VAL A 698 -2.12 -20.38 11.97
N GLN A 699 -1.39 -19.74 11.05
CA GLN A 699 -0.33 -20.41 10.28
C GLN A 699 0.90 -20.73 11.12
N ALA A 700 1.02 -20.20 12.34
CA ALA A 700 2.13 -20.46 13.24
C ALA A 700 1.62 -20.94 14.60
N LEU A 701 2.12 -22.08 15.06
CA LEU A 701 1.85 -22.63 16.38
C LEU A 701 3.12 -22.49 17.23
N PRO A 702 3.13 -21.64 18.28
CA PRO A 702 4.30 -21.51 19.15
C PRO A 702 4.57 -22.86 19.83
N ALA A 703 5.83 -23.26 19.93
CA ALA A 703 6.18 -24.60 20.39
C ALA A 703 7.26 -24.57 21.47
N TYR A 704 8.31 -23.76 21.31
CA TYR A 704 9.41 -23.74 22.26
C TYR A 704 9.92 -22.33 22.52
N ARG A 705 10.43 -22.10 23.74
CA ARG A 705 11.24 -20.94 24.09
C ARG A 705 12.69 -21.35 24.05
N LEU A 706 13.49 -20.68 23.23
CA LEU A 706 14.93 -20.89 23.14
C LEU A 706 15.59 -19.71 23.81
N TYR A 707 16.28 -19.96 24.93
CA TYR A 707 17.02 -18.93 25.63
C TYR A 707 18.48 -18.97 25.25
N PHE A 708 19.08 -17.80 25.12
CA PHE A 708 20.45 -17.66 24.67
C PHE A 708 21.13 -16.46 25.30
N ARG A 709 22.47 -16.47 25.34
CA ARG A 709 23.27 -15.31 25.73
C ARG A 709 23.86 -14.65 24.49
N ALA A 710 23.81 -13.32 24.47
CA ALA A 710 24.54 -12.50 23.51
C ALA A 710 26.06 -12.54 23.79
N PRO A 711 26.90 -12.34 22.77
CA PRO A 711 28.36 -12.28 22.92
C PRO A 711 28.85 -11.17 23.84
#